data_AF-A0A1D6ML02-F1
#
_entry.id   AF-A0A1D6ML02-F1
#
_cell.length_a   1.000
_cell.length_b   1.000
_cell.length_c   1.000
_cell.angle_alpha   90.00
_cell.angle_beta   90.00
_cell.angle_gamma   90.00
#
_symmetry.space_group_name_H-M   'P 1'
#
loop_
_entity.id
_entity.type
_entity.pdbx_description
1 polymer ?
#
loop_
_entity_poly.entity_id
_entity_poly.type
_entity_poly.pdbx_seq_one_letter_code
_entity_poly.pdbx_strand_id
1 'polypeptide(L)'
;MLVFNVYCYIPFLHFCLWQVHSSTLVKFIELISTLGDARGHSKRIKRNEDRDLNVFCNFAEIFGENSVASILVSLLDILFLKKDVKQRSRLLQPLFQILSKLLSDQWVSVIVSQYNDQQDTSSEIPDLSSFVKEVQHLVLLALKDITDTLQSGHHDAMVSSSDVGLLIDCVRSIQDIGTRNHGFSLIASLGKACPQLVSESIVDLFVAIGDAIKQDDSHSQRVLEDLLSVLVPCWLSRTTSIEKLLQIFIKALADVPEHRRLTLMVYLLRTMGKENNLSTVIMHLLHSVVERISHSFSVHHGDDYRLAMSQEWEYGLAVNVLDQFSYKLWFPCLSKLLKNIRVHEKQDLHLMLHLAMRLILFKLQDTELNFELESEEAANSIQGSLGALMEEVILCGVYARDKKRDICTDITKEVRDFANTILKTITGWMRASTYLMGITLLLDHSDNHVKRKTLRILSETARGNSLVQKNQRKARKLKHISGTTIKVDKSSGPYFSKLCLKILELIDRVGDSDTKVKVAAISSLETLAKEYPSDNPVYSNCLATIIDQIGSDEAAVSSALIHTVGSLVNVIGSKALPQLPLIMKNIMLMSHQISCCPSGNYAHGSTRTAAELSNQDITVLLSALTTIEVIVEKLGEFVNPYLKEILDLVVLHPECSTQMHAKLDAKAARVRELLTVKVPVCTF
;
A
#
# COMPACT_ATOMS: atom_id res chain seq x y z
N MET A 1 -8.44 -55.79 -5.59
CA MET A 1 -9.64 -56.63 -5.35
C MET A 1 -10.56 -56.43 -6.55
N LEU A 2 -10.30 -57.14 -7.65
CA LEU A 2 -10.75 -56.77 -9.02
C LEU A 2 -11.52 -57.94 -9.68
N VAL A 3 -12.27 -58.72 -8.90
CA VAL A 3 -12.83 -60.00 -9.36
C VAL A 3 -14.36 -60.09 -9.26
N PHE A 4 -15.07 -59.14 -8.64
CA PHE A 4 -16.50 -59.36 -8.34
C PHE A 4 -17.53 -58.82 -9.34
N ASN A 5 -17.15 -58.27 -10.50
CA ASN A 5 -18.12 -57.69 -11.44
C ASN A 5 -18.08 -58.27 -12.86
N VAL A 6 -17.67 -59.53 -13.03
CA VAL A 6 -17.48 -60.14 -14.36
C VAL A 6 -18.81 -60.47 -15.07
N TYR A 7 -19.93 -60.61 -14.35
CA TYR A 7 -21.22 -61.01 -14.95
C TYR A 7 -22.01 -59.87 -15.62
N CYS A 8 -21.79 -58.60 -15.25
CA CYS A 8 -22.38 -57.44 -15.95
C CYS A 8 -21.70 -57.13 -17.30
N TYR A 9 -20.50 -57.68 -17.54
CA TYR A 9 -19.66 -57.31 -18.68
C TYR A 9 -20.05 -58.01 -20.00
N ILE A 10 -20.86 -59.08 -20.00
CA ILE A 10 -21.06 -59.89 -21.22
C ILE A 10 -21.89 -59.16 -22.32
N PRO A 11 -23.02 -58.48 -22.02
CA PRO A 11 -23.72 -57.66 -23.02
C PRO A 11 -22.92 -56.40 -23.39
N PHE A 12 -22.16 -55.87 -22.44
CA PHE A 12 -21.38 -54.64 -22.59
C PHE A 12 -20.05 -54.84 -23.32
N LEU A 13 -19.41 -56.01 -23.26
CA LEU A 13 -18.23 -56.35 -24.07
C LEU A 13 -18.56 -56.30 -25.57
N HIS A 14 -19.76 -56.75 -25.94
CA HIS A 14 -20.25 -56.67 -27.30
C HIS A 14 -20.50 -55.21 -27.75
N PHE A 15 -20.83 -54.32 -26.80
CA PHE A 15 -21.00 -52.88 -27.00
C PHE A 15 -19.65 -52.14 -27.12
N CYS A 16 -18.60 -52.63 -26.45
CA CYS A 16 -17.24 -52.11 -26.58
C CYS A 16 -16.65 -52.31 -27.99
N LEU A 17 -17.01 -53.39 -28.70
CA LEU A 17 -16.47 -53.76 -30.01
C LEU A 17 -17.02 -52.99 -31.22
N TRP A 18 -18.15 -52.27 -31.10
CA TRP A 18 -18.77 -51.53 -32.22
C TRP A 18 -18.64 -49.99 -32.09
N GLN A 19 -18.73 -49.25 -33.20
CA GLN A 19 -18.82 -47.77 -33.19
C GLN A 19 -20.10 -47.34 -32.45
N VAL A 20 -19.98 -46.96 -31.18
CA VAL A 20 -21.11 -46.54 -30.35
C VAL A 20 -21.43 -45.08 -30.67
N HIS A 21 -22.70 -44.83 -31.03
CA HIS A 21 -23.22 -43.48 -31.22
C HIS A 21 -23.72 -42.94 -29.88
N SER A 22 -23.42 -41.66 -29.56
CA SER A 22 -23.79 -41.05 -28.27
C SER A 22 -25.30 -41.13 -27.97
N SER A 23 -26.15 -41.12 -29.00
CA SER A 23 -27.62 -41.26 -28.86
C SER A 23 -28.07 -42.54 -28.15
N THR A 24 -27.31 -43.64 -28.25
CA THR A 24 -27.68 -44.90 -27.58
C THR A 24 -27.38 -44.81 -26.09
N LEU A 25 -26.24 -44.21 -25.74
CA LEU A 25 -25.85 -43.96 -24.34
C LEU A 25 -26.76 -42.94 -23.65
N VAL A 26 -27.19 -41.89 -24.37
CA VAL A 26 -28.18 -40.91 -23.88
C VAL A 26 -29.49 -41.62 -23.49
N LYS A 27 -30.02 -42.50 -24.35
CA LYS A 27 -31.26 -43.26 -24.06
C LYS A 27 -31.13 -44.15 -22.83
N PHE A 28 -29.98 -44.79 -22.63
CA PHE A 28 -29.73 -45.60 -21.44
C PHE A 28 -29.68 -44.75 -20.16
N ILE A 29 -29.02 -43.59 -20.21
CA ILE A 29 -28.99 -42.65 -19.09
C ILE A 29 -30.40 -42.11 -18.77
N GLU A 30 -31.19 -41.76 -19.77
CA GLU A 30 -32.58 -41.30 -19.60
C GLU A 30 -33.47 -42.39 -18.99
N LEU A 31 -33.37 -43.63 -19.46
CA LEU A 31 -34.09 -44.79 -18.89
C LEU A 31 -33.77 -44.96 -17.40
N ILE A 32 -32.47 -44.97 -17.03
CA ILE A 32 -32.04 -45.07 -15.62
C ILE A 32 -32.56 -43.89 -14.80
N SER A 33 -32.51 -42.68 -15.37
CA SER A 33 -32.98 -41.46 -14.71
C SER A 33 -34.48 -41.50 -14.41
N THR A 34 -35.31 -41.98 -15.35
CA THR A 34 -36.77 -42.10 -15.18
C THR A 34 -37.18 -43.19 -14.18
N LEU A 35 -36.39 -44.27 -14.09
CA LEU A 35 -36.66 -45.38 -13.19
C LEU A 35 -36.56 -44.99 -11.71
N GLY A 36 -35.65 -44.08 -11.37
CA GLY A 36 -35.53 -43.54 -10.01
C GLY A 36 -36.62 -42.53 -9.63
N ASP A 37 -37.23 -41.83 -10.60
CA ASP A 37 -38.30 -40.85 -10.33
C ASP A 37 -39.67 -41.50 -10.07
N ALA A 38 -39.97 -42.61 -10.77
CA ALA A 38 -41.29 -43.24 -10.77
C ALA A 38 -41.77 -43.71 -9.38
N ARG A 39 -40.86 -44.08 -8.46
CA ARG A 39 -41.23 -44.54 -7.11
C ARG A 39 -41.16 -43.47 -6.01
N GLY A 40 -40.49 -42.34 -6.21
CA GLY A 40 -40.41 -41.25 -5.22
C GLY A 40 -41.79 -40.65 -4.89
N HIS A 41 -42.72 -40.68 -5.85
CA HIS A 41 -44.09 -40.20 -5.69
C HIS A 41 -45.07 -41.24 -5.09
N SER A 42 -44.64 -42.48 -4.80
CA SER A 42 -45.54 -43.59 -4.45
C SER A 42 -46.16 -43.54 -3.04
N LYS A 43 -45.87 -42.52 -2.22
CA LYS A 43 -46.55 -42.36 -0.91
C LYS A 43 -47.94 -41.71 -0.96
N ARG A 44 -48.39 -41.22 -2.12
CA ARG A 44 -49.80 -40.83 -2.32
C ARG A 44 -50.24 -41.20 -3.74
N ILE A 45 -51.37 -41.90 -3.82
CA ILE A 45 -52.15 -42.26 -5.02
C ILE A 45 -51.92 -43.71 -5.47
N LYS A 46 -52.70 -44.59 -4.83
CA LYS A 46 -53.05 -45.93 -5.30
C LYS A 46 -54.02 -45.79 -6.49
N ARG A 47 -53.50 -45.56 -7.70
CA ARG A 47 -54.16 -45.72 -9.02
C ARG A 47 -53.24 -45.23 -10.15
N ASN A 48 -52.27 -46.06 -10.53
CA ASN A 48 -51.63 -46.11 -11.87
C ASN A 48 -50.51 -47.18 -11.87
N GLU A 49 -50.87 -48.46 -11.69
CA GLU A 49 -49.87 -49.55 -11.67
C GLU A 49 -49.47 -50.04 -13.09
N ASP A 50 -50.22 -49.70 -14.15
CA ASP A 50 -49.97 -50.24 -15.50
C ASP A 50 -48.85 -49.56 -16.31
N ARG A 51 -48.49 -48.30 -16.00
CA ARG A 51 -47.39 -47.60 -16.69
C ARG A 51 -46.02 -47.90 -16.07
N ASP A 52 -45.95 -48.04 -14.75
CA ASP A 52 -44.69 -48.29 -14.05
C ASP A 52 -44.19 -49.73 -14.29
N LEU A 53 -45.08 -50.73 -14.33
CA LEU A 53 -44.69 -52.12 -14.65
C LEU A 53 -43.99 -52.24 -16.02
N ASN A 54 -44.44 -51.48 -17.03
CA ASN A 54 -43.91 -51.57 -18.39
C ASN A 54 -42.46 -51.08 -18.53
N VAL A 55 -42.04 -50.11 -17.71
CA VAL A 55 -40.65 -49.60 -17.71
C VAL A 55 -39.73 -50.59 -16.98
N PHE A 56 -40.20 -51.15 -15.85
CA PHE A 56 -39.45 -52.17 -15.09
C PHE A 56 -39.30 -53.48 -15.85
N CYS A 57 -40.34 -53.96 -16.56
CA CYS A 57 -40.27 -55.16 -17.40
C CYS A 57 -39.26 -55.00 -18.54
N ASN A 58 -39.28 -53.87 -19.26
CA ASN A 58 -38.30 -53.60 -20.32
C ASN A 58 -36.86 -53.49 -19.78
N PHE A 59 -36.66 -52.93 -18.57
CA PHE A 59 -35.32 -52.79 -18.01
C PHE A 59 -34.75 -54.13 -17.53
N ALA A 60 -35.56 -54.94 -16.84
CA ALA A 60 -35.18 -56.30 -16.41
C ALA A 60 -34.94 -57.25 -17.60
N GLU A 61 -35.68 -57.08 -18.70
CA GLU A 61 -35.45 -57.84 -19.95
C GLU A 61 -34.11 -57.48 -20.63
N ILE A 62 -33.64 -56.24 -20.51
CA ILE A 62 -32.41 -55.76 -21.17
C ILE A 62 -31.16 -56.01 -20.31
N PHE A 63 -31.26 -55.86 -18.99
CA PHE A 63 -30.10 -55.86 -18.09
C PHE A 63 -30.09 -56.99 -17.04
N GLY A 64 -31.13 -57.82 -17.01
CA GLY A 64 -31.26 -58.94 -16.06
C GLY A 64 -31.60 -58.49 -14.63
N GLU A 65 -31.34 -59.36 -13.66
CA GLU A 65 -31.59 -59.13 -12.22
C GLU A 65 -30.58 -58.17 -11.56
N ASN A 66 -29.71 -57.52 -12.34
CA ASN A 66 -28.67 -56.66 -11.78
C ASN A 66 -29.24 -55.36 -11.21
N SER A 67 -28.68 -54.89 -10.09
CA SER A 67 -29.13 -53.65 -9.46
C SER A 67 -28.85 -52.44 -10.37
N VAL A 68 -29.80 -51.51 -10.44
CA VAL A 68 -29.71 -50.28 -11.24
C VAL A 68 -28.44 -49.48 -10.92
N ALA A 69 -28.02 -49.52 -9.66
CA ALA A 69 -26.76 -48.99 -9.15
C ALA A 69 -25.52 -49.58 -9.86
N SER A 70 -25.41 -50.92 -9.94
CA SER A 70 -24.28 -51.60 -10.58
C SER A 70 -24.21 -51.36 -12.09
N ILE A 71 -25.38 -51.24 -12.74
CA ILE A 71 -25.51 -50.94 -14.16
C ILE A 71 -25.07 -49.50 -14.44
N LEU A 72 -25.45 -48.54 -13.59
CA LEU A 72 -25.04 -47.15 -13.71
C LEU A 72 -23.52 -47.00 -13.58
N VAL A 73 -22.90 -47.63 -12.56
CA VAL A 73 -21.44 -47.62 -12.38
C VAL A 73 -20.74 -48.22 -13.59
N SER A 74 -21.17 -49.41 -14.05
CA SER A 74 -20.59 -50.08 -15.21
C SER A 74 -20.71 -49.25 -16.49
N LEU A 75 -21.84 -48.58 -16.70
CA LEU A 75 -22.06 -47.71 -17.85
C LEU A 75 -21.16 -46.47 -17.81
N LEU A 76 -20.96 -45.88 -16.63
CA LEU A 76 -20.06 -44.74 -16.43
C LEU A 76 -18.58 -45.13 -16.60
N ASP A 77 -18.17 -46.29 -16.11
CA ASP A 77 -16.83 -46.84 -16.34
C ASP A 77 -16.54 -47.03 -17.83
N ILE A 78 -17.51 -47.57 -18.58
CA ILE A 78 -17.38 -47.75 -20.02
C ILE A 78 -17.31 -46.40 -20.75
N LEU A 79 -18.09 -45.41 -20.30
CA LEU A 79 -18.02 -44.03 -20.82
C LEU A 79 -16.67 -43.36 -20.56
N PHE A 80 -16.05 -43.66 -19.41
CA PHE A 80 -14.73 -43.16 -19.06
C PHE A 80 -13.62 -43.86 -19.88
N LEU A 81 -13.71 -45.18 -20.07
CA LEU A 81 -12.71 -45.96 -20.82
C LEU A 81 -12.80 -45.75 -22.34
N LYS A 82 -14.01 -45.57 -22.89
CA LYS A 82 -14.24 -45.46 -24.34
C LYS A 82 -14.24 -44.01 -24.81
N LYS A 83 -13.09 -43.54 -25.30
CA LYS A 83 -12.90 -42.15 -25.76
C LYS A 83 -13.38 -41.88 -27.19
N ASP A 84 -13.47 -42.91 -28.03
CA ASP A 84 -13.84 -42.80 -29.46
C ASP A 84 -15.36 -42.85 -29.73
N VAL A 85 -16.14 -42.01 -29.04
CA VAL A 85 -17.60 -41.93 -29.21
C VAL A 85 -17.99 -40.80 -30.16
N LYS A 86 -18.74 -41.12 -31.22
CA LYS A 86 -19.26 -40.11 -32.16
C LYS A 86 -20.29 -39.20 -31.47
N GLN A 87 -20.17 -37.88 -31.67
CA GLN A 87 -21.05 -36.84 -31.09
C GLN A 87 -21.10 -36.86 -29.55
N ARG A 88 -19.93 -36.96 -28.91
CA ARG A 88 -19.78 -37.03 -27.45
C ARG A 88 -20.36 -35.82 -26.69
N SER A 89 -20.53 -34.66 -27.35
CA SER A 89 -21.17 -33.45 -26.79
C SER A 89 -22.62 -33.68 -26.32
N ARG A 90 -23.35 -34.62 -26.91
CA ARG A 90 -24.74 -34.92 -26.51
C ARG A 90 -24.85 -35.60 -25.14
N LEU A 91 -23.74 -36.05 -24.57
CA LEU A 91 -23.70 -36.69 -23.25
C LEU A 91 -23.57 -35.68 -22.10
N LEU A 92 -23.25 -34.41 -22.38
CA LEU A 92 -23.15 -33.36 -21.34
C LEU A 92 -24.46 -33.21 -20.56
N GLN A 93 -25.57 -32.96 -21.25
CA GLN A 93 -26.87 -32.71 -20.62
C GLN A 93 -27.36 -33.89 -19.75
N PRO A 94 -27.36 -35.15 -20.22
CA PRO A 94 -27.79 -36.28 -19.40
C PRO A 94 -26.88 -36.55 -18.19
N LEU A 95 -25.57 -36.29 -18.30
CA LEU A 95 -24.64 -36.43 -17.18
C LEU A 95 -24.84 -35.34 -16.12
N PHE A 96 -25.13 -34.10 -16.52
CA PHE A 96 -25.54 -33.04 -15.59
C PHE A 96 -26.89 -33.35 -14.91
N GLN A 97 -27.83 -33.99 -15.60
CA GLN A 97 -29.08 -34.47 -15.00
C GLN A 97 -28.87 -35.60 -14.00
N ILE A 98 -27.96 -36.55 -14.26
CA ILE A 98 -27.58 -37.55 -13.25
C ILE A 98 -26.96 -36.84 -12.03
N LEU A 99 -26.06 -35.89 -12.26
CA LEU A 99 -25.40 -35.16 -11.17
C LEU A 99 -26.41 -34.41 -10.29
N SER A 100 -27.41 -33.74 -10.89
CA SER A 100 -28.46 -33.04 -10.12
C SER A 100 -29.31 -34.01 -9.30
N LYS A 101 -29.61 -35.19 -9.84
CA LYS A 101 -30.36 -36.24 -9.13
C LYS A 101 -29.55 -36.87 -8.00
N LEU A 102 -28.23 -37.01 -8.15
CA LEU A 102 -27.32 -37.49 -7.10
C LEU A 102 -27.18 -36.52 -5.92
N LEU A 103 -27.55 -35.25 -6.12
CA LEU A 103 -27.63 -34.25 -5.04
C LEU A 103 -28.98 -34.28 -4.31
N SER A 104 -29.96 -35.05 -4.81
CA SER A 104 -31.26 -35.23 -4.17
C SER A 104 -31.31 -36.52 -3.34
N ASP A 105 -31.46 -36.38 -2.02
CA ASP A 105 -31.55 -37.51 -1.07
C ASP A 105 -32.66 -38.51 -1.42
N GLN A 106 -33.72 -38.05 -2.08
CA GLN A 106 -34.87 -38.89 -2.45
C GLN A 106 -34.50 -39.91 -3.52
N TRP A 107 -33.80 -39.50 -4.58
CA TRP A 107 -33.42 -40.38 -5.69
C TRP A 107 -32.37 -41.41 -5.26
N VAL A 108 -31.41 -40.98 -4.45
CA VAL A 108 -30.35 -41.81 -3.86
C VAL A 108 -30.93 -42.93 -2.99
N SER A 109 -31.95 -42.62 -2.18
CA SER A 109 -32.62 -43.63 -1.33
C SER A 109 -33.38 -44.70 -2.13
N VAL A 110 -33.92 -44.34 -3.30
CA VAL A 110 -34.70 -45.23 -4.17
C VAL A 110 -33.81 -46.20 -4.95
N ILE A 111 -32.60 -45.78 -5.33
CA ILE A 111 -31.66 -46.64 -6.05
C ILE A 111 -30.95 -47.60 -5.11
N VAL A 112 -30.67 -47.19 -3.88
CA VAL A 112 -30.02 -48.08 -2.90
C VAL A 112 -30.99 -49.05 -2.26
N SER A 113 -32.28 -48.74 -2.13
CA SER A 113 -33.27 -49.75 -1.73
C SER A 113 -33.35 -50.91 -2.73
N GLN A 114 -33.19 -50.64 -4.02
CA GLN A 114 -33.10 -51.66 -5.07
C GLN A 114 -31.81 -52.50 -4.99
N TYR A 115 -30.73 -51.95 -4.42
CA TYR A 115 -29.48 -52.69 -4.20
C TYR A 115 -29.62 -53.70 -3.06
N ASN A 116 -30.31 -53.33 -1.98
CA ASN A 116 -30.45 -54.15 -0.79
C ASN A 116 -31.53 -55.24 -0.93
N ASP A 117 -32.60 -55.02 -1.72
CA ASP A 117 -33.67 -56.01 -1.94
C ASP A 117 -33.22 -57.25 -2.75
N GLN A 118 -31.99 -57.28 -3.28
CA GLN A 118 -31.48 -58.36 -4.13
C GLN A 118 -30.31 -59.17 -3.53
N GLN A 119 -29.77 -58.79 -2.36
CA GLN A 119 -28.69 -59.54 -1.69
C GLN A 119 -29.18 -60.21 -0.39
N ASP A 120 -29.99 -61.25 -0.52
CA ASP A 120 -30.07 -62.31 0.49
C ASP A 120 -28.83 -63.22 0.34
N THR A 121 -27.68 -62.81 0.88
CA THR A 121 -26.60 -63.69 1.43
C THR A 121 -25.38 -62.85 1.82
N SER A 122 -25.11 -62.80 3.12
CA SER A 122 -23.83 -62.48 3.77
C SER A 122 -22.67 -61.95 2.90
N SER A 123 -22.68 -60.66 2.58
CA SER A 123 -21.45 -59.88 2.39
C SER A 123 -21.77 -58.41 2.71
N GLU A 124 -20.80 -57.71 3.27
CA GLU A 124 -20.90 -56.36 3.85
C GLU A 124 -21.80 -55.41 3.05
N ILE A 125 -22.78 -54.80 3.73
CA ILE A 125 -23.62 -53.72 3.17
C ILE A 125 -22.68 -52.64 2.61
N PRO A 126 -22.64 -52.39 1.29
CA PRO A 126 -21.90 -51.23 0.80
C PRO A 126 -22.63 -49.99 1.30
N ASP A 127 -21.96 -49.23 2.15
CA ASP A 127 -22.47 -47.98 2.69
C ASP A 127 -23.11 -47.15 1.57
N LEU A 128 -24.34 -46.67 1.76
CA LEU A 128 -25.01 -45.68 0.89
C LEU A 128 -24.05 -44.54 0.47
N SER A 129 -23.13 -44.19 1.37
CA SER A 129 -22.07 -43.23 1.16
C SER A 129 -21.03 -43.65 0.10
N SER A 130 -20.63 -44.92 0.03
CA SER A 130 -19.60 -45.39 -0.92
C SER A 130 -20.11 -45.42 -2.36
N PHE A 131 -21.33 -45.91 -2.59
CA PHE A 131 -21.96 -45.91 -3.91
C PHE A 131 -22.14 -44.49 -4.46
N VAL A 132 -22.68 -43.56 -3.66
CA VAL A 132 -22.88 -42.17 -4.08
C VAL A 132 -21.55 -41.50 -4.43
N LYS A 133 -20.49 -41.75 -3.63
CA LYS A 133 -19.14 -41.24 -3.92
C LYS A 133 -18.59 -41.77 -5.24
N GLU A 134 -18.70 -43.07 -5.49
CA GLU A 134 -18.19 -43.71 -6.71
C GLU A 134 -18.90 -43.19 -7.96
N VAL A 135 -20.22 -43.08 -7.93
CA VAL A 135 -20.99 -42.55 -9.07
C VAL A 135 -20.71 -41.06 -9.28
N GLN A 136 -20.67 -40.23 -8.22
CA GLN A 136 -20.31 -38.82 -8.32
C GLN A 136 -18.91 -38.65 -8.92
N HIS A 137 -17.94 -39.45 -8.47
CA HIS A 137 -16.57 -39.43 -8.97
C HIS A 137 -16.50 -39.76 -10.46
N LEU A 138 -17.15 -40.84 -10.90
CA LEU A 138 -17.15 -41.26 -12.31
C LEU A 138 -17.87 -40.26 -13.22
N VAL A 139 -19.00 -39.69 -12.77
CA VAL A 139 -19.72 -38.65 -13.53
C VAL A 139 -18.85 -37.41 -13.71
N LEU A 140 -18.16 -36.94 -12.65
CA LEU A 140 -17.28 -35.77 -12.72
C LEU A 140 -16.08 -36.02 -13.65
N LEU A 141 -15.49 -37.21 -13.61
CA LEU A 141 -14.40 -37.61 -14.52
C LEU A 141 -14.86 -37.66 -15.98
N ALA A 142 -16.01 -38.28 -16.24
CA ALA A 142 -16.58 -38.38 -17.58
C ALA A 142 -16.91 -36.98 -18.14
N LEU A 143 -17.55 -36.12 -17.34
CA LEU A 143 -17.83 -34.73 -17.71
C LEU A 143 -16.54 -33.95 -18.02
N LYS A 144 -15.49 -34.15 -17.22
CA LYS A 144 -14.19 -33.48 -17.44
C LYS A 144 -13.54 -33.93 -18.75
N ASP A 145 -13.45 -35.23 -19.00
CA ASP A 145 -12.84 -35.78 -20.22
C ASP A 145 -13.62 -35.34 -21.47
N ILE A 146 -14.96 -35.30 -21.41
CA ILE A 146 -15.80 -34.77 -22.49
C ILE A 146 -15.51 -33.28 -22.73
N THR A 147 -15.42 -32.48 -21.66
CA THR A 147 -15.13 -31.04 -21.73
C THR A 147 -13.76 -30.77 -22.33
N ASP A 148 -12.72 -31.50 -21.89
CA ASP A 148 -11.35 -31.38 -22.41
C ASP A 148 -11.28 -31.73 -23.91
N THR A 149 -12.06 -32.72 -24.39
CA THR A 149 -12.10 -33.09 -25.82
C THR A 149 -12.86 -32.10 -26.71
N LEU A 150 -13.74 -31.27 -26.14
CA LEU A 150 -14.59 -30.33 -26.88
C LEU A 150 -13.95 -28.96 -27.14
N GLN A 151 -12.72 -28.75 -26.65
CA GLN A 151 -11.99 -27.49 -26.67
C GLN A 151 -11.69 -26.93 -28.09
N SER A 152 -12.07 -27.65 -29.17
CA SER A 152 -11.74 -27.33 -30.57
C SER A 152 -12.93 -26.88 -31.46
N GLY A 153 -13.99 -26.25 -30.93
CA GLY A 153 -14.93 -25.47 -31.77
C GLY A 153 -16.45 -25.65 -31.58
N HIS A 154 -16.93 -26.19 -30.45
CA HIS A 154 -18.37 -26.41 -30.19
C HIS A 154 -18.89 -25.67 -28.94
N HIS A 155 -18.64 -24.36 -28.84
CA HIS A 155 -18.97 -23.56 -27.65
C HIS A 155 -20.49 -23.48 -27.35
N ASP A 156 -21.35 -23.35 -28.37
CA ASP A 156 -22.80 -23.18 -28.18
C ASP A 156 -23.50 -24.40 -27.55
N ALA A 157 -23.06 -25.61 -27.90
CA ALA A 157 -23.60 -26.84 -27.34
C ALA A 157 -23.22 -27.00 -25.85
N MET A 158 -22.06 -26.49 -25.44
CA MET A 158 -21.60 -26.57 -24.06
C MET A 158 -22.26 -25.51 -23.16
N VAL A 159 -22.55 -24.32 -23.71
CA VAL A 159 -23.27 -23.24 -23.02
C VAL A 159 -24.71 -23.63 -22.67
N SER A 160 -25.40 -24.30 -23.59
CA SER A 160 -26.80 -24.69 -23.38
C SER A 160 -27.00 -25.90 -22.46
N SER A 161 -25.97 -26.71 -22.21
CA SER A 161 -26.09 -27.99 -21.50
C SER A 161 -25.39 -28.04 -20.14
N SER A 162 -24.57 -27.03 -19.80
CA SER A 162 -23.79 -27.01 -18.56
C SER A 162 -24.39 -26.07 -17.53
N ASP A 163 -24.61 -26.58 -16.31
CA ASP A 163 -25.10 -25.78 -15.18
C ASP A 163 -23.98 -25.58 -14.15
N VAL A 164 -23.39 -24.38 -14.15
CA VAL A 164 -22.32 -24.01 -13.21
C VAL A 164 -22.85 -23.89 -11.78
N GLY A 165 -24.12 -23.52 -11.59
CA GLY A 165 -24.77 -23.45 -10.27
C GLY A 165 -24.83 -24.82 -9.61
N LEU A 166 -25.27 -25.84 -10.36
CA LEU A 166 -25.27 -27.23 -9.89
C LEU A 166 -23.88 -27.74 -9.53
N LEU A 167 -22.83 -27.34 -10.26
CA LEU A 167 -21.44 -27.71 -9.91
C LEU A 167 -20.97 -27.03 -8.63
N ILE A 168 -21.35 -25.77 -8.40
CA ILE A 168 -21.04 -25.07 -7.16
C ILE A 168 -21.70 -25.77 -5.97
N ASP A 169 -22.99 -26.10 -6.09
CA ASP A 169 -23.73 -26.80 -5.04
C ASP A 169 -23.18 -28.21 -4.81
N CYS A 170 -22.77 -28.90 -5.89
CA CYS A 170 -22.10 -30.19 -5.82
C CYS A 170 -20.79 -30.13 -5.04
N VAL A 171 -19.92 -29.19 -5.38
CA VAL A 171 -18.62 -29.02 -4.71
C VAL A 171 -18.77 -28.59 -3.25
N ARG A 172 -19.82 -27.84 -2.90
CA ARG A 172 -20.14 -27.43 -1.52
C ARG A 172 -20.71 -28.58 -0.68
N SER A 173 -21.48 -29.49 -1.27
CA SER A 173 -22.12 -30.60 -0.55
C SER A 173 -21.21 -31.83 -0.36
N ILE A 174 -20.25 -32.06 -1.27
CA ILE A 174 -19.33 -33.20 -1.22
C ILE A 174 -18.35 -33.06 -0.05
N GLN A 175 -18.34 -34.06 0.83
CA GLN A 175 -17.39 -34.17 1.95
C GLN A 175 -16.05 -34.79 1.54
N ASP A 176 -16.05 -35.66 0.52
CA ASP A 176 -14.84 -36.35 0.05
C ASP A 176 -13.91 -35.40 -0.73
N ILE A 177 -12.68 -35.25 -0.24
CA ILE A 177 -11.69 -34.32 -0.81
C ILE A 177 -11.35 -34.68 -2.25
N GLY A 178 -11.21 -35.97 -2.54
CA GLY A 178 -10.90 -36.47 -3.87
C GLY A 178 -11.97 -36.08 -4.88
N THR A 179 -13.22 -36.45 -4.61
CA THR A 179 -14.38 -36.18 -5.48
C THR A 179 -14.61 -34.67 -5.65
N ARG A 180 -14.47 -33.90 -4.57
CA ARG A 180 -14.56 -32.43 -4.62
C ARG A 180 -13.48 -31.80 -5.53
N ASN A 181 -12.24 -32.31 -5.48
CA ASN A 181 -11.16 -31.87 -6.36
C ASN A 181 -11.42 -32.19 -7.84
N HIS A 182 -12.11 -33.30 -8.15
CA HIS A 182 -12.54 -33.60 -9.52
C HIS A 182 -13.59 -32.59 -9.99
N GLY A 183 -14.51 -32.18 -9.10
CA GLY A 183 -15.45 -31.08 -9.36
C GLY A 183 -14.75 -29.77 -9.69
N PHE A 184 -13.77 -29.35 -8.89
CA PHE A 184 -12.95 -28.18 -9.20
C PHE A 184 -12.16 -28.30 -10.50
N SER A 185 -11.62 -29.48 -10.80
CA SER A 185 -10.90 -29.75 -12.05
C SER A 185 -11.83 -29.64 -13.27
N LEU A 186 -13.09 -30.10 -13.15
CA LEU A 186 -14.12 -29.91 -14.16
C LEU A 186 -14.44 -28.42 -14.35
N ILE A 187 -14.63 -27.66 -13.26
CA ILE A 187 -14.86 -26.20 -13.32
C ILE A 187 -13.70 -25.49 -14.01
N ALA A 188 -12.44 -25.84 -13.69
CA ALA A 188 -11.27 -25.27 -14.35
C ALA A 188 -11.25 -25.58 -15.86
N SER A 189 -11.62 -26.81 -16.23
CA SER A 189 -11.69 -27.26 -17.64
C SER A 189 -12.82 -26.53 -18.40
N LEU A 190 -13.99 -26.38 -17.78
CA LEU A 190 -15.11 -25.58 -18.30
C LEU A 190 -14.72 -24.11 -18.44
N GLY A 191 -13.99 -23.54 -17.49
CA GLY A 191 -13.51 -22.16 -17.59
C GLY A 191 -12.51 -21.95 -18.72
N LYS A 192 -11.65 -22.94 -19.01
CA LYS A 192 -10.73 -22.91 -20.15
C LYS A 192 -11.46 -23.00 -21.49
N ALA A 193 -12.52 -23.81 -21.56
CA ALA A 193 -13.25 -24.05 -22.79
C ALA A 193 -14.37 -23.03 -23.06
N CYS A 194 -15.07 -22.56 -22.02
CA CYS A 194 -16.14 -21.56 -22.09
C CYS A 194 -16.05 -20.56 -20.92
N PRO A 195 -15.15 -19.56 -20.99
CA PRO A 195 -14.99 -18.55 -19.93
C PRO A 195 -16.29 -17.80 -19.58
N GLN A 196 -17.19 -17.61 -20.55
CA GLN A 196 -18.44 -16.87 -20.39
C GLN A 196 -19.38 -17.50 -19.33
N LEU A 197 -19.54 -18.83 -19.34
CA LEU A 197 -20.38 -19.55 -18.38
C LEU A 197 -19.90 -19.39 -16.94
N VAL A 198 -18.60 -19.61 -16.73
CA VAL A 198 -17.96 -19.50 -15.43
C VAL A 198 -17.95 -18.07 -14.93
N SER A 199 -17.91 -17.12 -15.86
CA SER A 199 -17.95 -15.70 -15.54
C SER A 199 -19.25 -15.33 -14.82
N GLU A 200 -20.40 -15.93 -15.17
CA GLU A 200 -21.73 -15.60 -14.63
C GLU A 200 -21.83 -15.81 -13.11
N SER A 201 -21.31 -16.93 -12.61
CA SER A 201 -21.34 -17.35 -11.20
C SER A 201 -19.98 -17.20 -10.50
N ILE A 202 -19.11 -16.31 -10.98
CA ILE A 202 -17.72 -16.21 -10.53
C ILE A 202 -17.58 -15.89 -9.02
N VAL A 203 -18.50 -15.11 -8.44
CA VAL A 203 -18.49 -14.78 -6.99
C VAL A 203 -18.72 -16.02 -6.15
N ASP A 204 -19.73 -16.81 -6.49
CA ASP A 204 -20.09 -18.03 -5.77
C ASP A 204 -18.99 -19.09 -5.87
N LEU A 205 -18.30 -19.15 -7.02
CA LEU A 205 -17.12 -19.99 -7.20
C LEU A 205 -15.98 -19.60 -6.28
N PHE A 206 -15.64 -18.31 -6.15
CA PHE A 206 -14.59 -17.86 -5.22
C PHE A 206 -14.96 -18.12 -3.75
N VAL A 207 -16.24 -18.04 -3.39
CA VAL A 207 -16.72 -18.44 -2.06
C VAL A 207 -16.55 -19.95 -1.85
N ALA A 208 -16.95 -20.79 -2.82
CA ALA A 208 -16.81 -22.24 -2.75
C ALA A 208 -15.35 -22.69 -2.69
N ILE A 209 -14.45 -21.97 -3.38
CA ILE A 209 -13.01 -22.20 -3.30
C ILE A 209 -12.51 -21.94 -1.88
N GLY A 210 -13.04 -20.95 -1.17
CA GLY A 210 -12.60 -20.62 0.19
C GLY A 210 -12.61 -21.83 1.14
N ASP A 211 -13.61 -22.69 1.04
CA ASP A 211 -13.68 -23.93 1.83
C ASP A 211 -12.68 -25.01 1.38
N ALA A 212 -12.31 -25.00 0.10
CA ALA A 212 -11.34 -25.93 -0.48
C ALA A 212 -9.89 -25.57 -0.15
N ILE A 213 -9.59 -24.28 0.05
CA ILE A 213 -8.25 -23.81 0.41
C ILE A 213 -7.77 -24.43 1.74
N LYS A 214 -8.68 -24.88 2.60
CA LYS A 214 -8.39 -25.52 3.89
C LYS A 214 -7.58 -26.83 3.77
N GLN A 215 -7.57 -27.51 2.62
CA GLN A 215 -6.94 -28.83 2.45
C GLN A 215 -5.43 -28.76 2.17
N ASP A 216 -4.62 -29.55 2.89
CA ASP A 216 -3.15 -29.45 2.93
C ASP A 216 -2.38 -30.41 1.99
N ASP A 217 -3.07 -31.19 1.15
CA ASP A 217 -2.39 -32.14 0.26
C ASP A 217 -1.92 -31.52 -1.07
N SER A 218 -0.82 -32.07 -1.62
CA SER A 218 -0.19 -31.56 -2.84
C SER A 218 -1.09 -31.63 -4.08
N HIS A 219 -2.06 -32.55 -4.12
CA HIS A 219 -2.99 -32.66 -5.24
C HIS A 219 -4.03 -31.54 -5.20
N SER A 220 -4.66 -31.32 -4.03
CA SER A 220 -5.57 -30.19 -3.81
C SER A 220 -4.92 -28.85 -4.12
N GLN A 221 -3.63 -28.67 -3.78
CA GLN A 221 -2.89 -27.46 -4.14
C GLN A 221 -2.78 -27.28 -5.66
N ARG A 222 -2.39 -28.32 -6.42
CA ARG A 222 -2.31 -28.21 -7.90
C ARG A 222 -3.67 -27.91 -8.53
N VAL A 223 -4.73 -28.56 -8.04
CA VAL A 223 -6.10 -28.30 -8.51
C VAL A 223 -6.52 -26.86 -8.24
N LEU A 224 -6.19 -26.33 -7.06
CA LEU A 224 -6.46 -24.95 -6.70
C LEU A 224 -5.66 -23.95 -7.55
N GLU A 225 -4.38 -24.22 -7.79
CA GLU A 225 -3.55 -23.39 -8.68
C GLU A 225 -4.12 -23.39 -10.10
N ASP A 226 -4.43 -24.56 -10.67
CA ASP A 226 -5.06 -24.69 -11.98
C ASP A 226 -6.39 -23.94 -12.06
N LEU A 227 -7.22 -24.00 -11.02
CA LEU A 227 -8.47 -23.28 -10.94
C LEU A 227 -8.26 -21.77 -10.87
N LEU A 228 -7.39 -21.28 -9.98
CA LEU A 228 -7.06 -19.86 -9.84
C LEU A 228 -6.45 -19.29 -11.13
N SER A 229 -5.67 -20.08 -11.88
CA SER A 229 -5.09 -19.69 -13.17
C SER A 229 -6.16 -19.33 -14.22
N VAL A 230 -7.36 -19.89 -14.10
CA VAL A 230 -8.49 -19.68 -15.01
C VAL A 230 -9.44 -18.63 -14.46
N LEU A 231 -9.81 -18.73 -13.18
CA LEU A 231 -10.84 -17.89 -12.58
C LEU A 231 -10.38 -16.46 -12.34
N VAL A 232 -9.12 -16.23 -11.98
CA VAL A 232 -8.62 -14.88 -11.71
C VAL A 232 -8.62 -14.02 -12.97
N PRO A 233 -8.10 -14.48 -14.13
CA PRO A 233 -8.25 -13.73 -15.39
C PRO A 233 -9.71 -13.52 -15.79
N CYS A 234 -10.58 -14.52 -15.62
CA CYS A 234 -12.02 -14.39 -15.89
C CYS A 234 -12.67 -13.31 -15.03
N TRP A 235 -12.35 -13.27 -13.72
CA TRP A 235 -12.82 -12.23 -12.81
C TRP A 235 -12.41 -10.83 -13.29
N LEU A 236 -11.13 -10.66 -13.63
CA LEU A 236 -10.57 -9.37 -14.08
C LEU A 236 -11.17 -8.90 -15.41
N SER A 237 -11.60 -9.84 -16.27
CA SER A 237 -12.26 -9.50 -17.54
C SER A 237 -13.70 -8.99 -17.37
N ARG A 238 -14.43 -9.47 -16.36
CA ARG A 238 -15.86 -9.17 -16.16
C ARG A 238 -16.10 -8.08 -15.12
N THR A 239 -15.27 -8.03 -14.09
CA THR A 239 -15.42 -7.11 -12.97
C THR A 239 -14.22 -6.18 -12.88
N THR A 240 -14.49 -4.89 -12.73
CA THR A 240 -13.45 -3.88 -12.56
C THR A 240 -12.88 -3.86 -11.13
N SER A 241 -13.53 -4.52 -10.16
CA SER A 241 -13.16 -4.45 -8.76
C SER A 241 -12.24 -5.59 -8.31
N ILE A 242 -10.93 -5.32 -8.34
CA ILE A 242 -9.90 -6.15 -7.70
C ILE A 242 -10.14 -6.26 -6.18
N GLU A 243 -10.68 -5.21 -5.58
CA GLU A 243 -10.93 -5.11 -4.13
C GLU A 243 -11.84 -6.22 -3.60
N LYS A 244 -12.94 -6.50 -4.30
CA LYS A 244 -13.90 -7.55 -3.92
C LYS A 244 -13.28 -8.94 -3.98
N LEU A 245 -12.44 -9.21 -4.98
CA LEU A 245 -11.68 -10.47 -5.08
C LEU A 245 -10.76 -10.64 -3.87
N LEU A 246 -10.00 -9.59 -3.54
CA LEU A 246 -9.09 -9.61 -2.41
C LEU A 246 -9.82 -9.77 -1.08
N GLN A 247 -10.97 -9.13 -0.89
CA GLN A 247 -11.80 -9.29 0.31
C GLN A 247 -12.26 -10.74 0.50
N ILE A 248 -12.79 -11.37 -0.56
CA ILE A 248 -13.24 -12.78 -0.51
C ILE A 248 -12.04 -13.69 -0.21
N PHE A 249 -10.92 -13.48 -0.90
CA PHE A 249 -9.73 -14.33 -0.74
C PHE A 249 -9.07 -14.19 0.63
N ILE A 250 -8.90 -12.96 1.14
CA ILE A 250 -8.33 -12.71 2.48
C ILE A 250 -9.22 -13.31 3.58
N LYS A 251 -10.54 -13.20 3.44
CA LYS A 251 -11.49 -13.84 4.37
C LYS A 251 -11.34 -15.36 4.38
N ALA A 252 -11.16 -15.98 3.22
CA ALA A 252 -10.92 -17.42 3.13
C ALA A 252 -9.57 -17.85 3.73
N LEU A 253 -8.53 -17.02 3.61
CA LEU A 253 -7.19 -17.31 4.16
C LEU A 253 -7.14 -17.37 5.69
N ALA A 254 -8.12 -16.77 6.39
CA ALA A 254 -8.18 -16.81 7.85
C ALA A 254 -8.21 -18.25 8.39
N ASP A 255 -8.93 -19.15 7.72
CA ASP A 255 -9.07 -20.56 8.12
C ASP A 255 -7.93 -21.46 7.60
N VAL A 256 -6.98 -20.91 6.82
CA VAL A 256 -5.92 -21.67 6.15
C VAL A 256 -4.68 -21.75 7.04
N PRO A 257 -3.97 -22.90 7.10
CA PRO A 257 -2.71 -23.01 7.83
C PRO A 257 -1.65 -21.97 7.40
N GLU A 258 -0.89 -21.47 8.37
CA GLU A 258 0.08 -20.37 8.19
C GLU A 258 1.10 -20.62 7.06
N HIS A 259 1.64 -21.85 6.96
CA HIS A 259 2.65 -22.21 5.96
C HIS A 259 2.15 -22.11 4.52
N ARG A 260 0.83 -22.12 4.29
CA ARG A 260 0.23 -22.08 2.94
C ARG A 260 -0.24 -20.70 2.52
N ARG A 261 -0.55 -19.82 3.46
CA ARG A 261 -1.06 -18.47 3.18
C ARG A 261 -0.13 -17.69 2.25
N LEU A 262 1.18 -17.78 2.48
CA LEU A 262 2.19 -17.12 1.65
C LEU A 262 2.18 -17.63 0.21
N THR A 263 2.28 -18.94 0.02
CA THR A 263 2.31 -19.58 -1.31
C THR A 263 1.09 -19.20 -2.14
N LEU A 264 -0.09 -19.25 -1.53
CA LEU A 264 -1.36 -18.91 -2.19
C LEU A 264 -1.45 -17.42 -2.53
N MET A 265 -1.02 -16.54 -1.62
CA MET A 265 -1.03 -15.10 -1.88
C MET A 265 -0.05 -14.72 -2.99
N VAL A 266 1.14 -15.31 -3.00
CA VAL A 266 2.14 -15.12 -4.07
C VAL A 266 1.62 -15.64 -5.40
N TYR A 267 0.94 -16.79 -5.41
CA TYR A 267 0.31 -17.33 -6.61
C TYR A 267 -0.75 -16.38 -7.15
N LEU A 268 -1.67 -15.92 -6.30
CA LEU A 268 -2.70 -14.95 -6.67
C LEU A 268 -2.10 -13.67 -7.27
N LEU A 269 -1.07 -13.11 -6.61
CA LEU A 269 -0.35 -11.92 -7.09
C LEU A 269 0.29 -12.13 -8.48
N ARG A 270 0.89 -13.30 -8.72
CA ARG A 270 1.46 -13.64 -10.03
C ARG A 270 0.37 -13.69 -11.11
N THR A 271 -0.80 -14.25 -10.80
CA THR A 271 -1.92 -14.36 -11.74
C THR A 271 -2.61 -13.01 -11.98
N MET A 272 -2.64 -12.12 -10.99
CA MET A 272 -3.19 -10.76 -11.14
C MET A 272 -2.29 -9.80 -11.93
N GLY A 273 -1.02 -10.16 -12.19
CA GLY A 273 -0.04 -9.30 -12.85
C GLY A 273 0.93 -8.64 -11.84
N LYS A 274 2.24 -8.83 -12.10
CA LYS A 274 3.32 -8.71 -11.10
C LYS A 274 3.60 -7.32 -10.53
N GLU A 275 3.23 -6.22 -11.21
CA GLU A 275 3.87 -4.92 -10.90
C GLU A 275 2.92 -3.87 -10.30
N ASN A 276 1.62 -3.96 -10.57
CA ASN A 276 0.69 -2.90 -10.17
C ASN A 276 -0.19 -3.20 -8.96
N ASN A 277 -0.31 -4.48 -8.59
CA ASN A 277 -1.30 -4.92 -7.60
C ASN A 277 -0.73 -5.20 -6.21
N LEU A 278 0.60 -5.24 -6.06
CA LEU A 278 1.25 -5.51 -4.76
C LEU A 278 0.80 -4.50 -3.69
N SER A 279 0.80 -3.20 -4.01
CA SER A 279 0.36 -2.15 -3.07
C SER A 279 -1.10 -2.32 -2.65
N THR A 280 -1.95 -2.76 -3.57
CA THR A 280 -3.37 -3.01 -3.32
C THR A 280 -3.55 -4.23 -2.42
N VAL A 281 -2.82 -5.32 -2.64
CA VAL A 281 -2.87 -6.52 -1.78
C VAL A 281 -2.41 -6.20 -0.36
N ILE A 282 -1.27 -5.52 -0.20
CA ILE A 282 -0.77 -5.12 1.12
C ILE A 282 -1.78 -4.22 1.82
N MET A 283 -2.35 -3.24 1.12
CA MET A 283 -3.38 -2.37 1.67
C MET A 283 -4.61 -3.15 2.17
N HIS A 284 -5.09 -4.15 1.42
CA HIS A 284 -6.25 -4.95 1.83
C HIS A 284 -5.94 -5.88 3.00
N LEU A 285 -4.71 -6.39 3.11
CA LEU A 285 -4.27 -7.14 4.29
C LEU A 285 -4.27 -6.26 5.54
N LEU A 286 -3.70 -5.04 5.44
CA LEU A 286 -3.72 -4.08 6.55
C LEU A 286 -5.16 -3.66 6.90
N HIS A 287 -6.00 -3.45 5.90
CA HIS A 287 -7.41 -3.13 6.11
C HIS A 287 -8.17 -4.27 6.82
N SER A 288 -7.88 -5.53 6.50
CA SER A 288 -8.48 -6.69 7.16
C SER A 288 -8.12 -6.75 8.65
N VAL A 289 -6.87 -6.44 9.01
CA VAL A 289 -6.45 -6.32 10.43
C VAL A 289 -7.29 -5.26 11.12
N VAL A 290 -7.40 -4.09 10.48
CA VAL A 290 -8.11 -2.93 11.02
C VAL A 290 -9.60 -3.24 11.21
N GLU A 291 -10.29 -3.79 10.22
CA GLU A 291 -11.71 -4.16 10.32
C GLU A 291 -11.95 -5.17 11.45
N ARG A 292 -11.10 -6.19 11.57
CA ARG A 292 -11.25 -7.20 12.61
C ARG A 292 -11.08 -6.61 14.01
N ILE A 293 -10.05 -5.78 14.20
CA ILE A 293 -9.75 -5.16 15.50
C ILE A 293 -10.79 -4.10 15.87
N SER A 294 -11.24 -3.30 14.89
CA SER A 294 -12.33 -2.33 15.06
C SER A 294 -13.64 -3.01 15.49
N HIS A 295 -13.90 -4.24 15.02
CA HIS A 295 -15.07 -5.02 15.42
C HIS A 295 -14.91 -5.77 16.75
N SER A 296 -13.70 -6.20 17.13
CA SER A 296 -13.49 -7.01 18.32
C SER A 296 -13.28 -6.21 19.62
N PHE A 297 -13.00 -4.90 19.54
CA PHE A 297 -12.65 -4.10 20.72
C PHE A 297 -13.43 -2.78 20.82
N SER A 298 -14.62 -2.83 21.44
CA SER A 298 -15.36 -1.61 21.83
C SER A 298 -15.19 -1.21 23.31
N VAL A 299 -14.41 -1.96 24.10
CA VAL A 299 -14.33 -1.71 25.56
C VAL A 299 -12.87 -1.78 26.05
N HIS A 300 -12.36 -0.59 26.41
CA HIS A 300 -11.25 -0.29 27.32
C HIS A 300 -10.04 -1.25 27.33
N HIS A 301 -8.93 -0.87 26.69
CA HIS A 301 -7.55 -0.96 27.24
C HIS A 301 -6.57 -0.23 26.28
N GLY A 302 -5.86 0.77 26.81
CA GLY A 302 -4.82 1.51 26.09
C GLY A 302 -3.46 0.81 26.22
N ASP A 303 -2.68 0.86 25.14
CA ASP A 303 -1.32 0.33 24.90
C ASP A 303 -1.17 -1.14 24.46
N ASP A 304 -1.99 -2.09 24.91
CA ASP A 304 -1.77 -3.52 24.59
C ASP A 304 -2.18 -3.90 23.15
N TYR A 305 -3.17 -3.19 22.58
CA TYR A 305 -3.65 -3.46 21.22
C TYR A 305 -2.58 -3.22 20.13
N ARG A 306 -1.58 -2.35 20.39
CA ARG A 306 -0.59 -1.90 19.41
C ARG A 306 0.39 -2.99 19.00
N LEU A 307 0.83 -3.80 19.96
CA LEU A 307 1.70 -4.95 19.71
C LEU A 307 0.89 -6.11 19.14
N ALA A 308 -0.33 -6.31 19.65
CA ALA A 308 -1.26 -7.31 19.16
C ALA A 308 -1.49 -7.19 17.64
N MET A 309 -1.74 -5.99 17.10
CA MET A 309 -1.98 -5.84 15.64
C MET A 309 -0.78 -6.25 14.77
N SER A 310 0.44 -6.12 15.28
CA SER A 310 1.66 -6.54 14.55
C SER A 310 1.96 -8.03 14.70
N GLN A 311 1.31 -8.71 15.64
CA GLN A 311 1.37 -10.16 15.81
C GLN A 311 0.29 -10.88 15.00
N GLU A 312 -0.66 -10.13 14.45
CA GLU A 312 -1.71 -10.69 13.62
C GLU A 312 -1.16 -11.27 12.31
N TRP A 313 -1.75 -12.39 11.91
CA TRP A 313 -1.26 -13.17 10.79
C TRP A 313 -1.33 -12.39 9.46
N GLU A 314 -2.31 -11.50 9.28
CA GLU A 314 -2.44 -10.69 8.07
C GLU A 314 -1.27 -9.70 7.94
N TYR A 315 -0.81 -9.12 9.06
CA TYR A 315 0.36 -8.24 9.09
C TYR A 315 1.63 -9.05 8.82
N GLY A 316 1.79 -10.22 9.47
CA GLY A 316 2.90 -11.13 9.20
C GLY A 316 2.95 -11.59 7.73
N LEU A 317 1.78 -11.89 7.14
CA LEU A 317 1.66 -12.24 5.74
C LEU A 317 2.05 -11.06 4.83
N ALA A 318 1.66 -9.83 5.15
CA ALA A 318 2.04 -8.65 4.38
C ALA A 318 3.56 -8.45 4.34
N VAL A 319 4.26 -8.66 5.47
CA VAL A 319 5.72 -8.64 5.54
C VAL A 319 6.32 -9.76 4.68
N ASN A 320 5.89 -11.00 4.92
CA ASN A 320 6.40 -12.17 4.20
C ASN A 320 6.20 -12.07 2.68
N VAL A 321 5.07 -11.50 2.23
CA VAL A 321 4.80 -11.28 0.80
C VAL A 321 5.79 -10.30 0.20
N LEU A 322 6.13 -9.21 0.89
CA LEU A 322 7.13 -8.24 0.41
C LEU A 322 8.53 -8.86 0.31
N ASP A 323 8.87 -9.76 1.23
CA ASP A 323 10.16 -10.48 1.23
C ASP A 323 10.33 -11.40 0.01
N GLN A 324 9.25 -11.80 -0.66
CA GLN A 324 9.31 -12.63 -1.88
C GLN A 324 9.69 -11.86 -3.13
N PHE A 325 9.75 -10.53 -3.08
CA PHE A 325 10.05 -9.68 -4.23
C PHE A 325 11.38 -8.95 -4.04
N SER A 326 12.05 -8.62 -5.15
CA SER A 326 13.26 -7.78 -5.10
C SER A 326 12.93 -6.34 -4.71
N TYR A 327 13.90 -5.60 -4.15
CA TYR A 327 13.76 -4.18 -3.80
C TYR A 327 13.28 -3.29 -4.95
N LYS A 328 13.60 -3.64 -6.20
CA LYS A 328 13.13 -2.92 -7.40
C LYS A 328 11.60 -2.90 -7.53
N LEU A 329 10.92 -3.90 -6.97
CA LEU A 329 9.46 -4.05 -7.04
C LEU A 329 8.79 -3.61 -5.74
N TRP A 330 9.32 -4.04 -4.58
CA TRP A 330 8.67 -3.70 -3.32
C TRP A 330 8.89 -2.24 -2.89
N PHE A 331 10.01 -1.61 -3.27
CA PHE A 331 10.29 -0.23 -2.85
C PHE A 331 9.32 0.79 -3.49
N PRO A 332 9.09 0.79 -4.83
CA PRO A 332 8.04 1.62 -5.42
C PRO A 332 6.63 1.27 -4.91
N CYS A 333 6.41 0.02 -4.51
CA CYS A 333 5.14 -0.39 -3.91
C CYS A 333 4.85 0.35 -2.61
N LEU A 334 5.86 0.71 -1.80
CA LEU A 334 5.64 1.43 -0.54
C LEU A 334 5.07 2.85 -0.76
N SER A 335 5.55 3.58 -1.75
CA SER A 335 5.00 4.91 -2.07
C SER A 335 3.58 4.79 -2.63
N LYS A 336 3.34 3.81 -3.51
CA LYS A 336 2.01 3.51 -4.05
C LYS A 336 1.02 3.06 -2.96
N LEU A 337 1.48 2.31 -1.97
CA LEU A 337 0.70 1.88 -0.81
C LEU A 337 0.20 3.09 -0.01
N LEU A 338 1.09 4.01 0.36
CA LEU A 338 0.73 5.23 1.09
C LEU A 338 -0.24 6.11 0.29
N LYS A 339 0.01 6.25 -1.02
CA LYS A 339 -0.87 6.98 -1.93
C LYS A 339 -2.27 6.38 -1.97
N ASN A 340 -2.36 5.06 -2.13
CA ASN A 340 -3.63 4.35 -2.16
C ASN A 340 -4.37 4.53 -0.83
N ILE A 341 -3.70 4.31 0.31
CA ILE A 341 -4.29 4.49 1.65
C ILE A 341 -4.86 5.90 1.80
N ARG A 342 -4.13 6.95 1.37
CA ARG A 342 -4.62 8.34 1.43
C ARG A 342 -5.86 8.58 0.56
N VAL A 343 -5.93 7.96 -0.61
CA VAL A 343 -7.08 8.10 -1.53
C VAL A 343 -8.30 7.32 -1.03
N HIS A 344 -8.11 6.22 -0.29
CA HIS A 344 -9.20 5.46 0.31
C HIS A 344 -9.75 6.19 1.56
N GLU A 345 -10.78 7.01 1.35
CA GLU A 345 -11.49 7.78 2.41
C GLU A 345 -12.35 6.89 3.34
N LYS A 346 -11.73 6.02 4.15
CA LYS A 346 -12.44 5.20 5.16
C LYS A 346 -12.28 5.75 6.59
N GLN A 347 -13.17 5.30 7.50
CA GLN A 347 -13.21 5.73 8.91
C GLN A 347 -11.93 5.39 9.70
N ASP A 348 -11.15 4.40 9.27
CA ASP A 348 -9.97 3.90 10.00
C ASP A 348 -8.60 4.28 9.38
N LEU A 349 -8.56 5.39 8.64
CA LEU A 349 -7.39 5.83 7.88
C LEU A 349 -6.12 6.00 8.75
N HIS A 350 -6.25 6.51 9.98
CA HIS A 350 -5.10 6.71 10.87
C HIS A 350 -4.47 5.38 11.32
N LEU A 351 -5.28 4.34 11.53
CA LEU A 351 -4.79 3.01 11.93
C LEU A 351 -4.12 2.30 10.74
N MET A 352 -4.69 2.45 9.54
CA MET A 352 -4.05 1.98 8.30
C MET A 352 -2.70 2.67 8.07
N LEU A 353 -2.62 4.00 8.26
CA LEU A 353 -1.37 4.75 8.14
C LEU A 353 -0.34 4.31 9.20
N HIS A 354 -0.78 4.01 10.42
CA HIS A 354 0.10 3.51 11.48
C HIS A 354 0.74 2.17 11.10
N LEU A 355 -0.08 1.19 10.69
CA LEU A 355 0.41 -0.11 10.24
C LEU A 355 1.32 0.00 9.02
N ALA A 356 0.94 0.80 8.02
CA ALA A 356 1.73 0.98 6.82
C ALA A 356 3.10 1.62 7.12
N MET A 357 3.14 2.67 7.95
CA MET A 357 4.39 3.32 8.34
C MET A 357 5.27 2.41 9.19
N ARG A 358 4.69 1.59 10.08
CA ARG A 358 5.43 0.59 10.85
C ARG A 358 6.05 -0.48 9.93
N LEU A 359 5.29 -0.96 8.94
CA LEU A 359 5.77 -1.91 7.94
C LEU A 359 6.89 -1.31 7.08
N ILE A 360 6.75 -0.06 6.65
CA ILE A 360 7.81 0.66 5.92
C ILE A 360 9.06 0.76 6.77
N LEU A 361 8.94 1.20 8.03
CA LEU A 361 10.08 1.33 8.93
C LEU A 361 10.79 -0.02 9.14
N PHE A 362 10.04 -1.10 9.32
CA PHE A 362 10.58 -2.45 9.42
C PHE A 362 11.37 -2.85 8.17
N LYS A 363 10.80 -2.66 6.97
CA LYS A 363 11.49 -3.00 5.71
C LYS A 363 12.68 -2.08 5.38
N LEU A 364 12.71 -0.84 5.87
CA LEU A 364 13.87 0.04 5.72
C LEU A 364 15.02 -0.31 6.68
N GLN A 365 14.76 -1.09 7.73
CA GLN A 365 15.79 -1.60 8.64
C GLN A 365 16.44 -2.90 8.12
N ASP A 366 15.97 -3.41 6.98
CA ASP A 366 16.46 -4.64 6.37
C ASP A 366 17.95 -4.53 6.04
N THR A 367 18.74 -5.48 6.55
CA THR A 367 20.19 -5.49 6.38
C THR A 367 20.59 -5.73 4.93
N GLU A 368 19.80 -6.51 4.18
CA GLU A 368 20.10 -6.86 2.79
C GLU A 368 20.05 -5.61 1.88
N LEU A 369 19.00 -4.80 2.04
CA LEU A 369 18.86 -3.52 1.34
C LEU A 369 20.04 -2.59 1.64
N ASN A 370 20.49 -2.53 2.89
CA ASN A 370 21.61 -1.67 3.28
C ASN A 370 22.92 -2.07 2.58
N PHE A 371 23.19 -3.37 2.40
CA PHE A 371 24.35 -3.84 1.64
C PHE A 371 24.21 -3.54 0.14
N GLU A 372 23.02 -3.75 -0.44
CA GLU A 372 22.80 -3.48 -1.86
C GLU A 372 22.88 -1.99 -2.20
N LEU A 373 22.44 -1.11 -1.29
CA LEU A 373 22.53 0.35 -1.44
C LEU A 373 23.97 0.89 -1.41
N GLU A 374 24.96 0.09 -0.97
CA GLU A 374 26.38 0.44 -1.11
C GLU A 374 26.84 0.35 -2.58
N SER A 375 26.09 -0.34 -3.45
CA SER A 375 26.33 -0.36 -4.90
C SER A 375 25.77 0.89 -5.60
N GLU A 376 26.60 1.55 -6.42
CA GLU A 376 26.20 2.77 -7.15
C GLU A 376 25.03 2.54 -8.12
N GLU A 377 24.93 1.36 -8.73
CA GLU A 377 23.87 1.01 -9.68
C GLU A 377 22.51 0.84 -8.99
N ALA A 378 22.49 0.15 -7.86
CA ALA A 378 21.28 -0.01 -7.05
C ALA A 378 20.84 1.35 -6.50
N ALA A 379 21.77 2.14 -5.96
CA ALA A 379 21.51 3.48 -5.46
C ALA A 379 20.89 4.38 -6.53
N ASN A 380 21.34 4.31 -7.80
CA ASN A 380 20.76 5.03 -8.93
C ASN A 380 19.32 4.63 -9.22
N SER A 381 19.05 3.31 -9.30
CA SER A 381 17.73 2.79 -9.67
C SER A 381 16.62 3.19 -8.69
N ILE A 382 16.96 3.32 -7.40
CA ILE A 382 16.00 3.58 -6.34
C ILE A 382 15.75 5.08 -6.13
N GLN A 383 16.61 5.99 -6.61
CA GLN A 383 16.48 7.45 -6.35
C GLN A 383 15.10 8.01 -6.71
N GLY A 384 14.53 7.61 -7.85
CA GLY A 384 13.18 8.05 -8.25
C GLY A 384 12.11 7.60 -7.25
N SER A 385 12.20 6.36 -6.79
CA SER A 385 11.28 5.80 -5.81
C SER A 385 11.47 6.38 -4.40
N LEU A 386 12.71 6.72 -4.02
CA LEU A 386 13.01 7.47 -2.79
C LEU A 386 12.33 8.83 -2.79
N GLY A 387 12.43 9.58 -3.90
CA GLY A 387 11.74 10.86 -4.06
C GLY A 387 10.23 10.73 -3.92
N ALA A 388 9.63 9.75 -4.59
CA ALA A 388 8.20 9.47 -4.48
C ALA A 388 7.77 9.06 -3.06
N LEU A 389 8.58 8.25 -2.36
CA LEU A 389 8.31 7.86 -0.99
C LEU A 389 8.41 9.05 -0.02
N MET A 390 9.38 9.95 -0.22
CA MET A 390 9.50 11.18 0.57
C MET A 390 8.27 12.05 0.46
N GLU A 391 7.78 12.26 -0.75
CA GLU A 391 6.56 13.03 -1.01
C GLU A 391 5.37 12.42 -0.28
N GLU A 392 5.13 11.13 -0.47
CA GLU A 392 3.99 10.42 0.12
C GLU A 392 4.06 10.39 1.65
N VAL A 393 5.24 10.19 2.25
CA VAL A 393 5.42 10.22 3.72
C VAL A 393 5.16 11.61 4.30
N ILE A 394 5.56 12.68 3.61
CA ILE A 394 5.28 14.06 4.03
C ILE A 394 3.79 14.35 3.96
N LEU A 395 3.13 13.98 2.86
CA LEU A 395 1.69 14.15 2.69
C LEU A 395 0.89 13.40 3.76
N CYS A 396 1.22 12.12 4.03
CA CYS A 396 0.58 11.34 5.10
C CYS A 396 0.84 11.92 6.49
N GLY A 397 2.05 12.41 6.76
CA GLY A 397 2.39 13.04 8.04
C GLY A 397 1.68 14.37 8.29
N VAL A 398 1.36 15.12 7.23
CA VAL A 398 0.54 16.34 7.30
C VAL A 398 -0.92 16.00 7.46
N TYR A 399 -1.42 15.03 6.68
CA TYR A 399 -2.81 14.57 6.76
C TYR A 399 -3.19 14.06 8.15
N ALA A 400 -2.28 13.35 8.83
CA ALA A 400 -2.48 12.89 10.21
C ALA A 400 -2.71 14.02 11.24
N ARG A 401 -2.57 15.30 10.86
CA ARG A 401 -2.83 16.47 11.69
C ARG A 401 -4.29 16.92 11.69
N ASP A 402 -5.11 16.50 10.73
CA ASP A 402 -6.49 16.96 10.64
C ASP A 402 -7.31 16.47 11.84
N LYS A 403 -7.57 17.39 12.78
CA LYS A 403 -8.23 17.16 14.08
C LYS A 403 -9.72 16.80 13.98
N LYS A 404 -10.21 16.40 12.80
CA LYS A 404 -11.65 16.34 12.51
C LYS A 404 -12.34 15.02 12.87
N ARG A 405 -11.63 14.02 13.39
CA ARG A 405 -12.22 12.73 13.80
C ARG A 405 -11.64 12.26 15.14
N ASP A 406 -12.53 11.83 16.04
CA ASP A 406 -12.30 11.26 17.38
C ASP A 406 -11.41 10.01 17.33
N ILE A 407 -10.10 10.18 17.09
CA ILE A 407 -9.11 9.08 17.17
C ILE A 407 -8.00 9.49 18.14
N CYS A 408 -7.54 8.51 18.93
CA CYS A 408 -6.54 8.65 19.98
C CYS A 408 -5.33 9.48 19.54
N THR A 409 -5.06 10.57 20.28
CA THR A 409 -3.92 11.48 20.05
C THR A 409 -2.58 10.76 19.95
N ASP A 410 -2.46 9.59 20.56
CA ASP A 410 -1.22 8.82 20.62
C ASP A 410 -0.89 8.13 19.30
N ILE A 411 -1.88 7.64 18.55
CA ILE A 411 -1.66 7.03 17.22
C ILE A 411 -1.17 8.10 16.24
N THR A 412 -1.78 9.29 16.25
CA THR A 412 -1.35 10.40 15.38
C THR A 412 0.06 10.89 15.71
N LYS A 413 0.48 10.78 16.98
CA LYS A 413 1.84 11.07 17.41
C LYS A 413 2.82 10.02 16.89
N GLU A 414 2.50 8.73 17.03
CA GLU A 414 3.35 7.66 16.52
C GLU A 414 3.49 7.67 15.00
N VAL A 415 2.40 7.89 14.25
CA VAL A 415 2.46 8.03 12.78
C VAL A 415 3.44 9.14 12.40
N ARG A 416 3.44 10.25 13.14
CA ARG A 416 4.38 11.35 12.93
C ARG A 416 5.81 10.97 13.29
N ASP A 417 6.01 10.23 14.37
CA ASP A 417 7.34 9.80 14.82
C ASP A 417 7.93 8.77 13.84
N PHE A 418 7.10 7.84 13.33
CA PHE A 418 7.47 6.96 12.22
C PHE A 418 7.79 7.74 10.96
N ALA A 419 6.95 8.68 10.55
CA ALA A 419 7.21 9.51 9.37
C ALA A 419 8.54 10.26 9.49
N ASN A 420 8.85 10.86 10.64
CA ASN A 420 10.13 11.54 10.86
C ASN A 420 11.32 10.57 10.83
N THR A 421 11.15 9.36 11.38
CA THR A 421 12.20 8.33 11.38
C THR A 421 12.47 7.81 9.96
N ILE A 422 11.40 7.50 9.22
CA ILE A 422 11.47 7.09 7.80
C ILE A 422 12.14 8.19 6.99
N LEU A 423 11.72 9.45 7.13
CA LEU A 423 12.33 10.59 6.44
C LEU A 423 13.82 10.71 6.75
N LYS A 424 14.24 10.54 8.00
CA LYS A 424 15.66 10.56 8.38
C LYS A 424 16.44 9.41 7.75
N THR A 425 15.88 8.20 7.70
CA THR A 425 16.52 7.04 7.06
C THR A 425 16.66 7.24 5.55
N ILE A 426 15.57 7.59 4.85
CA ILE A 426 15.58 7.72 3.38
C ILE A 426 16.43 8.90 2.91
N THR A 427 16.45 10.02 3.65
CA THR A 427 17.33 11.16 3.33
C THR A 427 18.81 10.79 3.50
N GLY A 428 19.11 9.85 4.39
CA GLY A 428 20.41 9.19 4.51
C GLY A 428 20.88 8.46 3.25
N TRP A 429 19.95 8.01 2.39
CA TRP A 429 20.25 7.25 1.17
C TRP A 429 20.05 8.05 -0.13
N MET A 430 19.45 9.23 -0.04
CA MET A 430 19.22 10.09 -1.20
C MET A 430 20.48 10.84 -1.63
N ARG A 431 20.63 11.02 -2.94
CA ARG A 431 21.56 12.01 -3.50
C ARG A 431 21.03 13.42 -3.28
N ALA A 432 21.95 14.38 -3.20
CA ALA A 432 21.63 15.79 -3.04
C ALA A 432 20.66 16.29 -4.14
N SER A 433 20.87 15.92 -5.40
CA SER A 433 20.00 16.32 -6.51
C SER A 433 18.55 15.81 -6.36
N THR A 434 18.36 14.53 -6.06
CA THR A 434 17.04 13.90 -5.84
C THR A 434 16.31 14.55 -4.68
N TYR A 435 17.01 14.76 -3.56
CA TYR A 435 16.45 15.38 -2.36
C TYR A 435 16.01 16.82 -2.65
N LEU A 436 16.89 17.65 -3.22
CA LEU A 436 16.57 19.04 -3.55
C LEU A 436 15.42 19.16 -4.57
N MET A 437 15.37 18.25 -5.55
CA MET A 437 14.25 18.20 -6.50
C MET A 437 12.94 17.84 -5.80
N GLY A 438 12.92 16.78 -4.99
CA GLY A 438 11.71 16.36 -4.27
C GLY A 438 11.19 17.43 -3.33
N ILE A 439 12.07 18.13 -2.63
CA ILE A 439 11.70 19.30 -1.80
C ILE A 439 11.11 20.41 -2.68
N THR A 440 11.73 20.72 -3.83
CA THR A 440 11.21 21.76 -4.73
C THR A 440 9.79 21.45 -5.22
N LEU A 441 9.52 20.20 -5.62
CA LEU A 441 8.19 19.75 -6.04
C LEU A 441 7.15 19.88 -4.91
N LEU A 442 7.52 19.54 -3.68
CA LEU A 442 6.66 19.68 -2.51
C LEU A 442 6.35 21.14 -2.15
N LEU A 443 7.23 22.09 -2.48
CA LEU A 443 6.97 23.52 -2.30
C LEU A 443 5.95 24.08 -3.30
N ASP A 444 5.77 23.42 -4.45
CA ASP A 444 4.75 23.77 -5.45
C ASP A 444 3.32 23.30 -5.05
N HIS A 445 3.20 22.48 -3.99
CA HIS A 445 1.90 21.96 -3.54
C HIS A 445 0.92 23.08 -3.14
N SER A 446 -0.39 22.87 -3.27
CA SER A 446 -1.39 23.90 -2.91
C SER A 446 -1.48 24.14 -1.39
N ASP A 447 -1.38 23.07 -0.60
CA ASP A 447 -1.49 23.10 0.87
C ASP A 447 -0.29 23.77 1.57
N ASN A 448 -0.58 24.82 2.34
CA ASN A 448 0.37 25.56 3.17
C ASN A 448 0.97 24.72 4.32
N HIS A 449 0.25 23.73 4.84
CA HIS A 449 0.79 22.82 5.86
C HIS A 449 1.87 21.89 5.29
N VAL A 450 1.70 21.42 4.06
CA VAL A 450 2.71 20.64 3.33
C VAL A 450 3.97 21.48 3.09
N LYS A 451 3.82 22.72 2.59
CA LYS A 451 4.96 23.65 2.42
C LYS A 451 5.72 23.85 3.73
N ARG A 452 5.01 24.14 4.83
CA ARG A 452 5.63 24.38 6.14
C ARG A 452 6.35 23.15 6.69
N LYS A 453 5.75 21.97 6.56
CA LYS A 453 6.37 20.71 7.01
C LYS A 453 7.62 20.39 6.18
N THR A 454 7.56 20.59 4.87
CA THR A 454 8.67 20.41 3.94
C THR A 454 9.85 21.32 4.28
N LEU A 455 9.60 22.62 4.48
CA LEU A 455 10.61 23.61 4.88
C LEU A 455 11.24 23.28 6.24
N ARG A 456 10.44 22.81 7.20
CA ARG A 456 10.95 22.34 8.49
C ARG A 456 11.87 21.11 8.34
N ILE A 457 11.50 20.14 7.51
CA ILE A 457 12.35 18.97 7.25
C ILE A 457 13.66 19.41 6.59
N LEU A 458 13.60 20.33 5.61
CA LEU A 458 14.78 20.89 4.96
C LEU A 458 15.76 21.52 5.96
N SER A 459 15.26 22.38 6.85
CA SER A 459 16.07 23.01 7.90
C SER A 459 16.63 22.01 8.91
N GLU A 460 15.85 21.00 9.32
CA GLU A 460 16.29 19.93 10.22
C GLU A 460 17.41 19.08 9.58
N THR A 461 17.24 18.69 8.31
CA THR A 461 18.26 17.94 7.55
C THR A 461 19.52 18.77 7.35
N ALA A 462 19.41 20.06 7.02
CA ALA A 462 20.56 20.95 6.89
C ALA A 462 21.36 21.09 8.20
N ARG A 463 20.68 21.27 9.33
CA ARG A 463 21.31 21.39 10.66
C ARG A 463 21.92 20.07 11.15
N GLY A 464 21.28 18.94 10.84
CA GLY A 464 21.79 17.61 11.21
C GLY A 464 23.17 17.30 10.60
N ASN A 465 23.43 17.79 9.40
CA ASN A 465 24.69 17.57 8.69
C ASN A 465 25.90 18.27 9.34
N SER A 466 25.69 19.42 10.01
CA SER A 466 26.78 20.17 10.64
C SER A 466 27.24 19.56 11.96
N LEU A 467 26.32 18.92 12.71
CA LEU A 467 26.63 18.18 13.92
C LEU A 467 27.48 16.93 13.62
N VAL A 468 27.17 16.23 12.52
CA VAL A 468 27.92 15.04 12.07
C VAL A 468 29.35 15.42 11.64
N GLN A 469 29.55 16.55 10.94
CA GLN A 469 30.90 17.02 10.57
C GLN A 469 31.76 17.44 11.78
N LYS A 470 31.16 18.04 12.82
CA LYS A 470 31.89 18.42 14.04
C LYS A 470 32.33 17.21 14.87
N ASN A 471 31.54 16.14 14.91
CA ASN A 471 31.85 14.93 15.69
C ASN A 471 32.84 13.98 14.99
N GLN A 472 32.89 13.96 13.65
CA GLN A 472 33.86 13.14 12.90
C GLN A 472 35.32 13.56 13.09
N ARG A 473 35.61 14.78 13.59
CA ARG A 473 36.98 15.19 13.94
C ARG A 473 37.50 14.55 15.23
N LYS A 474 36.65 13.92 16.05
CA LYS A 474 37.05 13.30 17.33
C LYS A 474 36.96 11.77 17.37
N ALA A 475 36.31 11.11 16.40
CA ALA A 475 36.12 9.66 16.41
C ALA A 475 36.58 9.00 15.08
N ARG A 476 37.89 8.79 14.92
CA ARG A 476 38.40 7.77 14.01
C ARG A 476 38.31 6.41 14.70
N LYS A 477 37.16 5.73 14.60
CA LYS A 477 36.93 4.27 14.75
C LYS A 477 35.46 3.99 15.14
N LEU A 478 34.52 4.24 14.24
CA LEU A 478 33.32 3.41 14.07
C LEU A 478 32.72 3.78 12.70
N LYS A 479 33.05 2.98 11.69
CA LYS A 479 32.30 2.98 10.43
C LYS A 479 30.96 2.30 10.75
N HIS A 480 29.86 2.95 10.40
CA HIS A 480 28.64 2.40 9.80
C HIS A 480 27.52 3.45 9.93
N ILE A 481 26.73 3.60 8.87
CA ILE A 481 25.83 4.72 8.53
C ILE A 481 26.59 5.93 7.97
N SER A 482 26.81 5.90 6.64
CA SER A 482 27.21 7.07 5.87
C SER A 482 26.12 8.13 5.96
N GLY A 483 26.26 9.08 6.88
CA GLY A 483 25.46 10.30 6.86
C GLY A 483 25.73 11.03 5.54
N THR A 484 24.73 11.09 4.66
CA THR A 484 24.75 11.89 3.44
C THR A 484 24.91 13.36 3.82
N THR A 485 26.15 13.80 3.86
CA THR A 485 26.44 15.22 3.76
C THR A 485 25.89 15.66 2.41
N ILE A 486 24.87 16.53 2.38
CA ILE A 486 24.44 17.21 1.15
C ILE A 486 25.64 18.05 0.70
N LYS A 487 26.52 17.49 -0.12
CA LYS A 487 27.59 18.24 -0.76
C LYS A 487 26.96 18.88 -1.98
N VAL A 488 26.78 20.20 -1.93
CA VAL A 488 26.43 20.98 -3.12
C VAL A 488 27.65 20.98 -4.04
N ASP A 489 27.72 19.97 -4.89
CA ASP A 489 28.73 19.79 -5.93
C ASP A 489 28.25 20.44 -7.24
N LYS A 490 29.07 20.33 -8.31
CA LYS A 490 28.70 20.88 -9.62
C LYS A 490 27.40 20.26 -10.18
N SER A 491 27.06 19.02 -9.80
CA SER A 491 25.87 18.32 -10.31
C SER A 491 24.58 18.70 -9.58
N SER A 492 24.66 19.02 -8.28
CA SER A 492 23.53 19.44 -7.45
C SER A 492 23.32 20.96 -7.38
N GLY A 493 24.32 21.75 -7.79
CA GLY A 493 24.28 23.21 -7.83
C GLY A 493 23.04 23.82 -8.51
N PRO A 494 22.64 23.38 -9.72
CA PRO A 494 21.45 23.90 -10.39
C PRO A 494 20.14 23.63 -9.61
N TYR A 495 20.02 22.45 -9.00
CA TYR A 495 18.85 22.10 -8.18
C TYR A 495 18.83 22.91 -6.88
N PHE A 496 19.99 23.17 -6.28
CA PHE A 496 20.13 24.04 -5.12
C PHE A 496 19.72 25.48 -5.46
N SER A 497 20.22 26.02 -6.57
CA SER A 497 19.85 27.34 -7.08
C SER A 497 18.35 27.44 -7.33
N LYS A 498 17.74 26.43 -7.96
CA LYS A 498 16.30 26.36 -8.21
C LYS A 498 15.50 26.34 -6.89
N LEU A 499 15.93 25.56 -5.91
CA LEU A 499 15.30 25.50 -4.58
C LEU A 499 15.34 26.87 -3.88
N CYS A 500 16.49 27.54 -3.85
CA CYS A 500 16.62 28.86 -3.25
C CYS A 500 15.72 29.90 -3.92
N LEU A 501 15.66 29.91 -5.26
CA LEU A 501 14.74 30.80 -6.00
C LEU A 501 13.27 30.50 -5.70
N LYS A 502 12.90 29.22 -5.55
CA LYS A 502 11.54 28.84 -5.17
C LYS A 502 11.20 29.28 -3.74
N ILE A 503 12.15 29.17 -2.81
CA ILE A 503 12.00 29.69 -1.45
C ILE A 503 11.81 31.22 -1.48
N LEU A 504 12.55 31.94 -2.35
CA LEU A 504 12.33 33.38 -2.55
C LEU A 504 10.95 33.70 -3.09
N GLU A 505 10.45 32.95 -4.08
CA GLU A 505 9.08 33.14 -4.60
C GLU A 505 8.03 33.01 -3.47
N LEU A 506 8.24 32.11 -2.51
CA LEU A 506 7.35 31.97 -1.35
C LEU A 506 7.44 33.14 -0.36
N ILE A 507 8.59 33.82 -0.28
CA ILE A 507 8.80 35.00 0.57
C ILE A 507 8.19 36.24 -0.09
N ASP A 508 8.37 36.38 -1.41
CA ASP A 508 7.98 37.57 -2.18
C ASP A 508 6.48 37.63 -2.53
N ARG A 509 5.71 36.55 -2.33
CA ARG A 509 4.26 36.56 -2.54
C ARG A 509 3.56 37.56 -1.61
N VAL A 510 3.24 38.72 -2.16
CA VAL A 510 2.43 39.77 -1.52
C VAL A 510 0.96 39.34 -1.49
N GLY A 511 0.36 39.25 -0.31
CA GLY A 511 -1.11 39.22 -0.13
C GLY A 511 -1.76 37.89 0.30
N ASP A 512 -1.25 36.72 -0.08
CA ASP A 512 -1.98 35.44 0.08
C ASP A 512 -1.24 34.30 0.83
N SER A 513 0.01 34.49 1.22
CA SER A 513 0.77 33.44 1.91
C SER A 513 0.57 33.49 3.43
N ASP A 514 0.19 32.38 4.05
CA ASP A 514 0.16 32.19 5.51
C ASP A 514 1.49 32.67 6.13
N THR A 515 1.44 33.62 7.08
CA THR A 515 2.61 34.18 7.78
C THR A 515 3.54 33.08 8.31
N LYS A 516 2.97 31.94 8.73
CA LYS A 516 3.75 30.79 9.23
C LYS A 516 4.56 30.09 8.13
N VAL A 517 4.12 30.13 6.88
CA VAL A 517 4.87 29.61 5.72
C VAL A 517 6.00 30.58 5.37
N LYS A 518 5.72 31.90 5.32
CA LYS A 518 6.76 32.94 5.13
C LYS A 518 7.90 32.80 6.14
N VAL A 519 7.57 32.75 7.44
CA VAL A 519 8.58 32.59 8.52
C VAL A 519 9.36 31.28 8.38
N ALA A 520 8.71 30.18 8.01
CA ALA A 520 9.39 28.90 7.78
C ALA A 520 10.32 28.94 6.56
N ALA A 521 9.94 29.66 5.50
CA ALA A 521 10.75 29.84 4.29
C ALA A 521 12.01 30.66 4.60
N ILE A 522 11.85 31.76 5.32
CA ILE A 522 12.94 32.63 5.79
C ILE A 522 13.92 31.83 6.67
N SER A 523 13.42 31.10 7.67
CA SER A 523 14.25 30.28 8.55
C SER A 523 14.98 29.14 7.82
N SER A 524 14.35 28.56 6.79
CA SER A 524 14.98 27.55 5.95
C SER A 524 16.13 28.13 5.14
N LEU A 525 15.92 29.30 4.52
CA LEU A 525 16.97 30.00 3.78
C LEU A 525 18.14 30.42 4.68
N GLU A 526 17.85 30.92 5.88
CA GLU A 526 18.86 31.22 6.90
C GLU A 526 19.72 29.99 7.23
N THR A 527 19.05 28.86 7.49
CA THR A 527 19.74 27.59 7.82
C THR A 527 20.58 27.10 6.64
N LEU A 528 20.08 27.22 5.41
CA LEU A 528 20.84 26.87 4.21
C LEU A 528 22.08 27.74 4.05
N ALA A 529 21.97 29.06 4.26
CA ALA A 529 23.13 29.96 4.20
C ALA A 529 24.19 29.62 5.25
N LYS A 530 23.76 29.32 6.48
CA LYS A 530 24.69 28.95 7.57
C LYS A 530 25.41 27.62 7.34
N GLU A 531 24.68 26.61 6.88
CA GLU A 531 25.21 25.25 6.80
C GLU A 531 25.89 24.92 5.46
N TYR A 532 25.58 25.68 4.39
CA TYR A 532 26.18 25.52 3.07
C TYR A 532 26.77 26.84 2.54
N PRO A 533 27.81 27.39 3.18
CA PRO A 533 28.47 28.60 2.70
C PRO A 533 29.09 28.32 1.33
N SER A 534 28.49 28.88 0.28
CA SER A 534 28.96 28.73 -1.10
C SER A 534 28.94 30.08 -1.79
N ASP A 535 29.87 30.28 -2.74
CA ASP A 535 29.94 31.45 -3.60
C ASP A 535 28.83 31.50 -4.67
N ASN A 536 27.75 30.75 -4.47
CA ASN A 536 26.68 30.63 -5.45
C ASN A 536 25.99 32.01 -5.63
N PRO A 537 25.90 32.54 -6.86
CA PRO A 537 25.32 33.87 -7.12
C PRO A 537 23.86 33.99 -6.67
N VAL A 538 23.16 32.87 -6.48
CA VAL A 538 21.78 32.89 -5.99
C VAL A 538 21.65 33.55 -4.63
N TYR A 539 22.66 33.47 -3.76
CA TYR A 539 22.60 34.17 -2.47
C TYR A 539 22.60 35.70 -2.60
N SER A 540 23.29 36.25 -3.61
CA SER A 540 23.23 37.69 -3.90
C SER A 540 21.84 38.11 -4.38
N ASN A 541 21.19 37.28 -5.20
CA ASN A 541 19.80 37.51 -5.61
C ASN A 541 18.85 37.40 -4.41
N CYS A 542 19.03 36.40 -3.54
CA CYS A 542 18.25 36.26 -2.30
C CYS A 542 18.37 37.49 -1.41
N LEU A 543 19.59 38.02 -1.26
CA LEU A 543 19.86 39.20 -0.44
C LEU A 543 19.06 40.41 -0.94
N ALA A 544 19.06 40.66 -2.24
CA ALA A 544 18.31 41.76 -2.88
C ALA A 544 16.82 41.72 -2.53
N THR A 545 16.17 40.59 -2.80
CA THR A 545 14.72 40.44 -2.60
C THR A 545 14.32 40.53 -1.14
N ILE A 546 15.14 40.00 -0.22
CA ILE A 546 14.84 40.01 1.22
C ILE A 546 14.92 41.43 1.79
N ILE A 547 15.88 42.25 1.33
CA ILE A 547 16.07 43.61 1.83
C ILE A 547 14.84 44.47 1.56
N ASP A 548 14.22 44.31 0.40
CA ASP A 548 13.01 45.05 0.01
C ASP A 548 11.80 44.72 0.90
N GLN A 549 11.79 43.56 1.58
CA GLN A 549 10.67 43.07 2.40
C GLN A 549 10.80 43.33 3.92
N ILE A 550 11.94 43.86 4.41
CA ILE A 550 12.18 44.03 5.86
C ILE A 550 11.17 44.98 6.54
N GLY A 551 10.65 45.96 5.81
CA GLY A 551 9.78 47.02 6.34
C GLY A 551 8.28 46.87 6.06
N SER A 552 7.84 45.78 5.40
CA SER A 552 6.44 45.61 4.93
C SER A 552 5.60 44.65 5.79
N ASP A 553 6.22 43.75 6.57
CA ASP A 553 5.55 42.63 7.25
C ASP A 553 5.54 42.75 8.80
N GLU A 554 4.81 41.84 9.48
CA GLU A 554 4.70 41.71 10.94
C GLU A 554 6.07 41.59 11.64
N ALA A 555 6.23 42.13 12.87
CA ALA A 555 7.52 42.21 13.58
C ALA A 555 8.32 40.89 13.66
N ALA A 556 7.63 39.75 13.76
CA ALA A 556 8.26 38.42 13.74
C ALA A 556 8.91 38.06 12.38
N VAL A 557 8.29 38.48 11.28
CA VAL A 557 8.81 38.32 9.92
C VAL A 557 10.00 39.25 9.73
N SER A 558 9.89 40.53 10.12
CA SER A 558 11.01 41.48 10.04
C SER A 558 12.23 41.04 10.84
N SER A 559 12.05 40.51 12.05
CA SER A 559 13.16 39.94 12.85
C SER A 559 13.85 38.78 12.11
N ALA A 560 13.06 37.85 11.54
CA ALA A 560 13.58 36.72 10.80
C ALA A 560 14.31 37.15 9.50
N LEU A 561 13.78 38.14 8.77
CA LEU A 561 14.39 38.69 7.57
C LEU A 561 15.73 39.36 7.91
N ILE A 562 15.78 40.21 8.94
CA ILE A 562 17.01 40.87 9.40
C ILE A 562 18.08 39.83 9.74
N HIS A 563 17.74 38.81 10.53
CA HIS A 563 18.67 37.75 10.90
C HIS A 563 19.16 36.91 9.70
N THR A 564 18.28 36.71 8.70
CA THR A 564 18.64 36.04 7.45
C THR A 564 19.60 36.88 6.61
N VAL A 565 19.41 38.20 6.55
CA VAL A 565 20.35 39.13 5.92
C VAL A 565 21.74 39.01 6.55
N GLY A 566 21.84 39.02 7.88
CA GLY A 566 23.13 38.80 8.56
C GLY A 566 23.77 37.46 8.16
N SER A 567 22.98 36.40 8.09
CA SER A 567 23.47 35.07 7.70
C SER A 567 23.94 35.02 6.24
N LEU A 568 23.28 35.72 5.32
CA LEU A 568 23.69 35.85 3.92
C LEU A 568 24.94 36.71 3.77
N VAL A 569 25.03 37.84 4.48
CA VAL A 569 26.22 38.70 4.49
C VAL A 569 27.45 37.93 5.00
N ASN A 570 27.27 37.06 6.00
CA ASN A 570 28.35 36.20 6.50
C ASN A 570 28.95 35.29 5.41
N VAL A 571 28.12 34.82 4.47
CA VAL A 571 28.51 33.91 3.38
C VAL A 571 29.06 34.70 2.19
N ILE A 572 28.38 35.76 1.78
CA ILE A 572 28.65 36.55 0.57
C ILE A 572 29.88 37.46 0.78
N GLY A 573 30.13 37.92 2.01
CA GLY A 573 31.25 38.80 2.35
C GLY A 573 31.22 40.11 1.55
N SER A 574 32.35 40.45 0.92
CA SER A 574 32.52 41.70 0.16
C SER A 574 31.59 41.86 -1.04
N LYS A 575 31.04 40.77 -1.59
CA LYS A 575 30.03 40.84 -2.67
C LYS A 575 28.69 41.45 -2.21
N ALA A 576 28.48 41.63 -0.89
CA ALA A 576 27.31 42.29 -0.33
C ALA A 576 27.43 43.82 -0.29
N LEU A 577 28.61 44.39 -0.58
CA LEU A 577 28.86 45.84 -0.54
C LEU A 577 27.86 46.69 -1.34
N PRO A 578 27.40 46.31 -2.54
CA PRO A 578 26.43 47.13 -3.29
C PRO A 578 25.11 47.35 -2.55
N GLN A 579 24.77 46.45 -1.62
CA GLN A 579 23.49 46.45 -0.91
C GLN A 579 23.61 46.96 0.54
N LEU A 580 24.83 47.18 1.03
CA LEU A 580 25.10 47.65 2.39
C LEU A 580 24.33 48.93 2.78
N PRO A 581 24.19 49.96 1.92
CA PRO A 581 23.41 51.15 2.26
C PRO A 581 21.93 50.87 2.55
N LEU A 582 21.32 49.98 1.76
CA LEU A 582 19.92 49.59 1.93
C LEU A 582 19.72 48.72 3.17
N ILE A 583 20.65 47.80 3.42
CA ILE A 583 20.67 46.96 4.64
C ILE A 583 20.70 47.85 5.88
N MET A 584 21.65 48.79 5.94
CA MET A 584 21.82 49.63 7.12
C MET A 584 20.61 50.54 7.33
N LYS A 585 20.10 51.16 6.26
CA LYS A 585 18.89 51.98 6.31
C LYS A 585 17.70 51.22 6.90
N ASN A 586 17.42 50.02 6.40
CA ASN A 586 16.25 49.24 6.82
C ASN A 586 16.40 48.71 8.26
N ILE A 587 17.60 48.28 8.66
CA ILE A 587 17.87 47.85 10.04
C ILE A 587 17.70 49.03 11.01
N MET A 588 18.28 50.19 10.71
CA MET A 588 18.18 51.36 11.57
C MET A 588 16.74 51.86 11.69
N LEU A 589 16.01 51.94 10.57
CA LEU A 589 14.59 52.30 10.59
C LEU A 589 13.77 51.36 11.50
N MET A 590 13.95 50.04 11.37
CA MET A 590 13.22 49.07 12.19
C MET A 590 13.63 49.14 13.66
N SER A 591 14.92 49.30 13.96
CA SER A 591 15.40 49.45 15.34
C SER A 591 14.82 50.70 16.00
N HIS A 592 14.89 51.87 15.34
CA HIS A 592 14.38 53.13 15.89
C HIS A 592 12.85 53.21 16.01
N GLN A 593 12.11 52.43 15.21
CA GLN A 593 10.65 52.32 15.37
C GLN A 593 10.25 51.56 16.64
N ILE A 594 11.12 50.67 17.13
CA ILE A 594 10.84 49.74 18.21
C ILE A 594 11.42 50.23 19.54
N SER A 595 12.61 50.81 19.51
CA SER A 595 13.32 51.29 20.71
C SER A 595 13.20 52.80 20.89
N CYS A 596 13.13 53.22 22.14
CA CYS A 596 12.93 54.63 22.47
C CYS A 596 14.24 55.40 22.39
N CYS A 597 14.47 56.07 21.26
CA CYS A 597 15.61 56.98 21.07
C CYS A 597 15.34 58.33 21.77
N PRO A 598 16.15 58.77 22.76
CA PRO A 598 15.97 60.09 23.37
C PRO A 598 16.47 61.26 22.50
N SER A 599 17.19 61.02 21.39
CA SER A 599 17.62 62.07 20.44
C SER A 599 18.05 61.51 19.09
N GLY A 600 17.69 62.16 17.96
CA GLY A 600 18.19 61.82 16.61
C GLY A 600 17.27 62.24 15.45
N ASN A 601 17.74 62.09 14.20
CA ASN A 601 16.97 62.37 12.96
C ASN A 601 15.74 61.47 12.78
N TYR A 602 15.61 60.42 13.58
CA TYR A 602 14.49 59.46 13.60
C TYR A 602 13.54 59.67 14.79
N ALA A 603 13.54 60.87 15.39
CA ALA A 603 12.58 61.28 16.41
C ALA A 603 11.16 61.42 15.81
N HIS A 604 10.55 60.30 15.40
CA HIS A 604 9.12 60.24 15.22
C HIS A 604 8.48 59.93 16.58
N GLY A 605 7.56 60.81 16.98
CA GLY A 605 6.91 60.83 18.28
C GLY A 605 6.17 59.54 18.58
N SER A 606 6.89 58.54 19.10
CA SER A 606 6.29 57.41 19.77
C SER A 606 5.75 57.91 21.10
N THR A 607 4.43 58.05 21.17
CA THR A 607 3.67 58.23 22.40
C THR A 607 3.65 56.94 23.23
N ARG A 608 4.80 56.29 23.48
CA ARG A 608 4.90 55.16 24.42
C ARG A 608 5.64 55.59 25.67
N THR A 609 4.94 56.33 26.52
CA THR A 609 5.27 56.51 27.93
C THR A 609 4.91 55.23 28.70
N ALA A 610 5.68 54.12 28.53
CA ALA A 610 5.65 52.97 29.45
C ALA A 610 6.72 51.90 29.11
N ALA A 611 7.84 52.02 29.83
CA ALA A 611 8.91 51.13 30.27
C ALA A 611 9.01 49.59 29.98
N GLU A 612 8.20 48.91 29.17
CA GLU A 612 8.46 47.49 28.87
C GLU A 612 8.35 47.16 27.38
N LEU A 613 9.49 46.82 26.76
CA LEU A 613 9.56 46.25 25.41
C LEU A 613 8.81 44.91 25.39
N SER A 614 8.05 44.63 24.33
CA SER A 614 7.47 43.30 24.17
C SER A 614 8.56 42.27 23.85
N ASN A 615 8.29 40.99 24.10
CA ASN A 615 9.21 39.91 23.71
C ASN A 615 9.52 39.93 22.20
N GLN A 616 8.59 40.40 21.35
CA GLN A 616 8.81 40.53 19.91
C GLN A 616 9.75 41.70 19.59
N ASP A 617 9.61 42.83 20.28
CA ASP A 617 10.49 43.99 20.14
C ASP A 617 11.94 43.65 20.50
N ILE A 618 12.12 42.91 21.59
CA ILE A 618 13.40 42.36 22.04
C ILE A 618 14.01 41.45 20.97
N THR A 619 13.22 40.58 20.33
CA THR A 619 13.73 39.70 19.27
C THR A 619 14.18 40.46 18.02
N VAL A 620 13.45 41.51 17.61
CA VAL A 620 13.84 42.34 16.47
C VAL A 620 15.16 43.06 16.76
N LEU A 621 15.29 43.67 17.94
CA LEU A 621 16.50 44.39 18.34
C LEU A 621 17.70 43.44 18.46
N LEU A 622 17.50 42.22 18.97
CA LEU A 622 18.54 41.19 19.02
C LEU A 622 18.94 40.70 17.62
N SER A 623 17.99 40.56 16.69
CA SER A 623 18.30 40.25 15.28
C SER A 623 19.06 41.37 14.57
N ALA A 624 18.74 42.64 14.87
CA ALA A 624 19.45 43.80 14.36
C ALA A 624 20.90 43.83 14.85
N LEU A 625 21.13 43.71 16.17
CA LEU A 625 22.47 43.72 16.74
C LEU A 625 23.34 42.55 16.25
N THR A 626 22.77 41.35 16.14
CA THR A 626 23.50 40.18 15.61
C THR A 626 23.87 40.35 14.14
N THR A 627 23.03 41.02 13.35
CA THR A 627 23.31 41.33 11.95
C THR A 627 24.39 42.41 11.83
N ILE A 628 24.34 43.45 12.66
CA ILE A 628 25.37 44.49 12.73
C ILE A 628 26.72 43.89 13.15
N GLU A 629 26.73 42.98 14.14
CA GLU A 629 27.93 42.25 14.56
C GLU A 629 28.61 41.56 13.37
N VAL A 630 27.84 40.83 12.54
CA VAL A 630 28.35 40.16 11.34
C VAL A 630 28.85 41.15 10.29
N ILE A 631 28.11 42.25 10.07
CA ILE A 631 28.52 43.31 9.13
C ILE A 631 29.85 43.92 9.56
N VAL A 632 30.04 44.23 10.85
CA VAL A 632 31.30 44.77 11.36
C VAL A 632 32.43 43.74 11.26
N GLU A 633 32.14 42.46 11.51
CA GLU A 633 33.14 41.40 11.42
C GLU A 633 33.64 41.17 9.99
N LYS A 634 32.74 41.20 9.00
CA LYS A 634 33.05 40.89 7.59
C LYS A 634 33.33 42.09 6.70
N LEU A 635 32.75 43.25 7.01
CA LEU A 635 32.77 44.47 6.21
C LEU A 635 33.27 45.69 7.00
N GLY A 636 33.92 45.50 8.16
CA GLY A 636 34.32 46.57 9.08
C GLY A 636 35.04 47.77 8.44
N GLU A 637 35.84 47.54 7.40
CA GLU A 637 36.52 48.58 6.62
C GLU A 637 35.55 49.59 5.95
N PHE A 638 34.32 49.16 5.65
CA PHE A 638 33.30 49.93 4.94
C PHE A 638 32.18 50.44 5.84
N VAL A 639 32.26 50.18 7.16
CA VAL A 639 31.21 50.56 8.13
C VAL A 639 31.28 52.04 8.54
N ASN A 640 32.39 52.72 8.28
CA ASN A 640 32.63 54.11 8.72
C ASN A 640 31.47 55.10 8.44
N PRO A 641 30.81 55.12 7.27
CA PRO A 641 29.69 56.03 7.00
C PRO A 641 28.48 55.85 7.94
N TYR A 642 28.35 54.66 8.52
CA TYR A 642 27.21 54.26 9.35
C TYR A 642 27.54 54.25 10.86
N LEU A 643 28.79 54.57 11.22
CA LEU A 643 29.26 54.48 12.60
C LEU A 643 28.42 55.33 13.56
N LYS A 644 27.99 56.52 13.12
CA LYS A 644 27.13 57.40 13.91
C LYS A 644 25.80 56.72 14.28
N GLU A 645 25.15 56.07 13.32
CA GLU A 645 23.86 55.39 13.52
C GLU A 645 24.02 54.14 14.38
N ILE A 646 25.11 53.38 14.18
CA ILE A 646 25.41 52.19 14.98
C ILE A 646 25.72 52.59 16.44
N LEU A 647 26.50 53.64 16.67
CA LEU A 647 26.80 54.14 18.01
C LEU A 647 25.56 54.73 18.69
N ASP A 648 24.69 55.40 17.95
CA ASP A 648 23.38 55.82 18.45
C ASP A 648 22.62 54.61 18.99
N LEU A 649 22.45 53.56 18.18
CA LEU A 649 21.76 52.33 18.57
C LEU A 649 22.38 51.63 19.80
N VAL A 650 23.70 51.48 19.83
CA VAL A 650 24.40 50.62 20.80
C VAL A 650 24.75 51.35 22.11
N VAL A 651 24.77 52.68 22.10
CA VAL A 651 25.17 53.51 23.26
C VAL A 651 24.00 54.34 23.80
N LEU A 652 23.17 54.93 22.94
CA LEU A 652 22.15 55.89 23.35
C LEU A 652 20.79 55.26 23.65
N HIS A 653 20.52 54.04 23.17
CA HIS A 653 19.29 53.33 23.53
C HIS A 653 19.41 52.75 24.93
N PRO A 654 18.48 53.09 25.85
CA PRO A 654 18.51 52.61 27.22
C PRO A 654 18.43 51.08 27.28
N GLU A 655 17.73 50.42 26.35
CA GLU A 655 17.54 48.96 26.38
C GLU A 655 18.80 48.17 25.99
N CYS A 656 19.83 48.84 25.42
CA CYS A 656 21.13 48.26 25.07
C CYS A 656 22.28 48.68 26.00
N SER A 657 21.99 49.52 27.00
CA SER A 657 22.99 50.14 27.90
C SER A 657 22.69 49.96 29.40
N THR A 658 21.44 49.70 29.79
CA THR A 658 21.02 49.75 31.21
C THR A 658 20.90 48.40 31.92
N GLN A 659 21.49 47.31 31.42
CA GLN A 659 21.42 45.96 32.04
C GLN A 659 20.00 45.36 32.14
N MET A 660 19.01 45.92 31.44
CA MET A 660 17.62 45.44 31.50
C MET A 660 17.45 44.03 30.91
N HIS A 661 18.28 43.66 29.92
CA HIS A 661 18.23 42.35 29.28
C HIS A 661 19.63 41.82 28.97
N ALA A 662 20.13 40.91 29.82
CA ALA A 662 21.50 40.38 29.75
C ALA A 662 21.95 39.87 28.35
N LYS A 663 21.03 39.36 27.51
CA LYS A 663 21.36 38.92 26.14
C LYS A 663 21.58 40.08 25.16
N LEU A 664 20.79 41.15 25.26
CA LEU A 664 20.92 42.36 24.45
C LEU A 664 22.19 43.10 24.84
N ASP A 665 22.42 43.29 26.14
CA ASP A 665 23.61 43.96 26.65
C ASP A 665 24.90 43.23 26.25
N ALA A 666 24.92 41.89 26.35
CA ALA A 666 26.07 41.09 25.93
C ALA A 666 26.36 41.20 24.42
N LYS A 667 25.31 41.32 23.60
CA LYS A 667 25.47 41.50 22.15
C LYS A 667 25.88 42.92 21.78
N ALA A 668 25.27 43.93 22.39
CA ALA A 668 25.67 45.32 22.27
C ALA A 668 27.15 45.52 22.67
N ALA A 669 27.58 44.90 23.78
CA ALA A 669 28.98 44.93 24.22
C ALA A 669 29.94 44.32 23.18
N ARG A 670 29.60 43.18 22.55
CA ARG A 670 30.40 42.61 21.46
C ARG A 670 30.49 43.54 20.26
N VAL A 671 29.39 44.18 19.88
CA VAL A 671 29.40 45.14 18.77
C VAL A 671 30.33 46.30 19.10
N ARG A 672 30.30 46.85 20.32
CA ARG A 672 31.23 47.91 20.78
C ARG A 672 32.69 47.47 20.69
N GLU A 673 33.00 46.26 21.15
CA GLU A 673 34.36 45.69 21.07
C GLU A 673 34.81 45.48 19.62
N LEU A 674 33.95 44.93 18.77
CA LEU A 674 34.28 44.72 17.36
C LEU A 674 34.50 46.02 16.61
N LEU A 675 33.74 47.08 16.93
CA LEU A 675 33.92 48.39 16.31
C LEU A 675 35.31 48.98 16.59
N THR A 676 35.88 48.79 17.79
CA THR A 676 37.22 49.29 18.10
C THR A 676 38.33 48.49 17.44
N VAL A 677 38.08 47.22 17.10
CA VAL A 677 39.07 46.30 16.53
C VAL A 677 39.04 46.26 15.00
N LYS A 678 37.85 46.34 14.39
CA LYS A 678 37.63 46.06 12.96
C LYS A 678 37.38 47.30 12.11
N VAL A 679 37.00 48.43 12.72
CA VAL A 679 36.88 49.68 11.97
C VAL A 679 38.24 50.35 11.99
N PRO A 680 38.90 50.55 10.82
CA PRO A 680 40.16 51.24 10.78
C PRO A 680 39.98 52.65 11.37
N VAL A 681 40.85 53.02 12.31
CA VAL A 681 40.93 54.38 12.83
C VAL A 681 41.17 55.28 11.64
N CYS A 682 40.21 56.16 11.32
CA CYS A 682 40.42 57.18 10.32
C CYS A 682 41.59 58.05 10.80
N THR A 683 42.77 57.84 10.21
CA THR A 683 43.72 58.94 10.03
C THR A 683 43.01 59.94 9.13
N PHE A 684 42.42 60.95 9.75
CA PHE A 684 41.91 62.14 9.08
C PHE A 684 43.02 62.83 8.30
#